data_AF-A0A517XLR4-F1
#
_entry.id   AF-A0A517XLR4-F1
#
_cell.length_a   1.000
_cell.length_b   1.000
_cell.length_c   1.000
_cell.angle_alpha   90.00
_cell.angle_beta   90.00
_cell.angle_gamma   90.00
#
_symmetry.space_group_name_H-M   'P 1'
#
loop_
_entity.id
_entity.type
_entity.pdbx_description
1 polymer ?
#
loop_
_entity_poly.entity_id
_entity_poly.type
_entity_poly.pdbx_seq_one_letter_code
_entity_poly.pdbx_strand_id
1 'polypeptide(L)'
;MTAAVADRPARAPDTLREPVDTAYEYPGIPTTCDGAEAVVHVEIRISQAAGAYPITSSTTMGGGFNASVMNGGTNLWGDTLVFFEPESEHSAAAVCEGFAVAGGRVTNFTSGQGLVLMKEVLYTISGKRLPVVMNIGARALTSQGLNVHAGHDDVMSVADVGWGMLFARNAQEAGDFCLIARKVAEATQTPFFNVQDGFLTTHTVETVRLIEPEFMKEFVGDPKERLTNMMDTANPMMSGVVQNQDSYMKGKIAQRWYYDQVPDKLQEAFDEFAQKTGRRYGMVEAHRCEDAEYVLVGMGSYMETAKVTIDYLRDVKNIKAGCLSVFAFRPFPAVEVVNALKGCQAVTVFERMDDPLSTTGNHLTREIKAAYYDAVVGQNGHERLTDPAPKVYHGAAGLGSRDVRPGDVIAAFHNMMMDGPHFFSVGIDHKSALVRKEDPDLRPRGGFSMRGHSVGGFGSVTTNKIIATIAGNVFGKDVQAYPKYGSEKKGLPTTYYLTVADSHIYTHSELEKVELLCVNDPTAMLSPLTLKGLVPGGAVFMQSPYADPADVWARIPPANKHTIREKKIRVYYCDMVRIAREEANEADLQMRMQGIVLLGAFLKLTPYAREGEMTDAQVEAGVEKALRKYFGKRGEQVIRDNMKCINRGRDETREIPAEVMFAQ
;
A
#
# COMPACT_ATOMS: atom_id res chain seq x y z
N MET A 1 -35.95 18.62 -33.42
CA MET A 1 -34.57 19.13 -33.53
C MET A 1 -33.88 18.88 -32.20
N THR A 2 -33.22 17.75 -32.10
CA THR A 2 -32.51 17.24 -30.91
C THR A 2 -31.04 17.65 -31.03
N ALA A 3 -30.61 18.62 -30.23
CA ALA A 3 -29.20 18.98 -30.10
C ALA A 3 -28.56 18.10 -29.02
N ALA A 4 -27.62 17.26 -29.44
CA ALA A 4 -26.79 16.44 -28.58
C ALA A 4 -25.89 17.35 -27.71
N VAL A 5 -26.08 17.30 -26.40
CA VAL A 5 -25.17 17.90 -25.43
C VAL A 5 -23.97 16.95 -25.32
N ALA A 6 -22.81 17.42 -25.79
CA ALA A 6 -21.55 16.71 -25.66
C ALA A 6 -21.17 16.60 -24.17
N ASP A 7 -21.06 15.35 -23.72
CA ASP A 7 -20.65 14.94 -22.39
C ASP A 7 -19.20 15.42 -22.13
N ARG A 8 -19.04 16.47 -21.31
CA ARG A 8 -17.72 16.89 -20.83
C ARG A 8 -17.37 15.99 -19.64
N PRO A 9 -16.27 15.21 -19.68
CA PRO A 9 -15.92 14.37 -18.54
C PRO A 9 -15.66 15.27 -17.33
N ALA A 10 -16.37 14.99 -16.24
CA ALA A 10 -16.20 15.64 -14.95
C ALA A 10 -14.77 15.39 -14.44
N ARG A 11 -14.11 16.45 -13.95
CA ARG A 11 -12.66 16.48 -13.63
C ARG A 11 -12.46 16.68 -12.13
N ALA A 12 -11.38 16.10 -11.61
CA ALA A 12 -10.93 16.31 -10.23
C ALA A 12 -10.45 17.76 -9.98
N PRO A 13 -10.60 18.29 -8.75
CA PRO A 13 -10.08 19.59 -8.35
C PRO A 13 -8.54 19.65 -8.32
N ASP A 14 -7.97 20.87 -8.42
CA ASP A 14 -6.52 21.11 -8.42
C ASP A 14 -5.93 20.86 -7.02
N THR A 15 -5.27 19.72 -6.79
CA THR A 15 -4.37 19.52 -5.65
C THR A 15 -2.94 19.85 -6.07
N LEU A 16 -2.54 21.11 -5.84
CA LEU A 16 -1.17 21.56 -6.05
C LEU A 16 -0.23 20.80 -5.11
N ARG A 17 0.93 20.37 -5.63
CA ARG A 17 2.02 19.74 -4.88
C ARG A 17 2.33 20.58 -3.64
N GLU A 18 2.21 20.00 -2.44
CA GLU A 18 2.70 20.67 -1.23
C GLU A 18 4.20 20.93 -1.39
N PRO A 19 4.67 22.19 -1.27
CA PRO A 19 6.08 22.49 -1.40
C PRO A 19 6.91 21.69 -0.39
N VAL A 20 8.13 21.31 -0.78
CA VAL A 20 9.10 20.68 0.12
C VAL A 20 9.44 21.70 1.19
N ASP A 21 8.80 21.60 2.35
CA ASP A 21 9.16 22.45 3.47
C ASP A 21 10.47 21.92 4.08
N THR A 22 11.60 22.46 3.61
CA THR A 22 12.93 22.19 4.17
C THR A 22 13.10 22.80 5.57
N ALA A 23 12.04 23.33 6.17
CA ALA A 23 12.04 23.93 7.50
C ALA A 23 12.07 22.88 8.64
N TYR A 24 11.81 21.61 8.35
CA TYR A 24 11.83 20.54 9.36
C TYR A 24 13.23 19.95 9.52
N GLU A 25 13.57 19.55 10.75
CA GLU A 25 14.86 18.96 11.09
C GLU A 25 15.11 17.64 10.35
N TYR A 26 14.04 16.85 10.17
CA TYR A 26 14.08 15.54 9.52
C TYR A 26 12.99 15.43 8.44
N PRO A 27 13.18 16.10 7.28
CA PRO A 27 12.17 16.16 6.23
C PRO A 27 11.94 14.81 5.50
N GLY A 28 12.80 13.82 5.77
CA GLY A 28 12.81 12.49 5.17
C GLY A 28 13.67 12.41 3.90
N ILE A 29 14.20 11.22 3.62
CA ILE A 29 15.05 10.88 2.47
C ILE A 29 14.15 10.57 1.26
N PRO A 30 14.10 11.43 0.22
CA PRO A 30 13.26 11.21 -0.95
C PRO A 30 13.70 9.97 -1.72
N THR A 31 12.74 9.08 -2.01
CA THR A 31 12.98 7.87 -2.80
C THR A 31 11.66 7.33 -3.33
N THR A 32 11.73 6.21 -4.05
CA THR A 32 10.60 5.36 -4.35
C THR A 32 10.80 3.99 -3.70
N CYS A 33 9.80 3.50 -2.99
CA CYS A 33 9.80 2.15 -2.41
C CYS A 33 8.37 1.66 -2.18
N ASP A 34 8.21 0.36 -1.92
CA ASP A 34 6.93 -0.16 -1.43
C ASP A 34 6.85 -0.16 0.11
N GLY A 35 5.67 -0.46 0.67
CA GLY A 35 5.46 -0.46 2.12
C GLY A 35 6.29 -1.51 2.85
N ALA A 36 6.65 -2.61 2.19
CA ALA A 36 7.56 -3.60 2.77
C ALA A 36 8.99 -3.06 2.88
N GLU A 37 9.50 -2.43 1.82
CA GLU A 37 10.81 -1.77 1.82
C GLU A 37 10.88 -0.64 2.87
N ALA A 38 9.81 0.14 3.04
CA ALA A 38 9.74 1.20 4.06
C ALA A 38 9.83 0.65 5.49
N VAL A 39 9.13 -0.44 5.80
CA VAL A 39 9.23 -1.13 7.10
C VAL A 39 10.62 -1.73 7.31
N VAL A 40 11.18 -2.40 6.30
CA VAL A 40 12.53 -2.99 6.39
C VAL A 40 13.56 -1.90 6.66
N HIS A 41 13.43 -0.72 6.02
CA HIS A 41 14.31 0.41 6.26
C HIS A 41 14.34 0.84 7.73
N VAL A 42 13.20 0.81 8.42
CA VAL A 42 13.12 1.10 9.86
C VAL A 42 13.72 -0.05 10.68
N GLU A 43 13.23 -1.27 10.48
CA GLU A 43 13.54 -2.40 11.36
C GLU A 43 15.01 -2.84 11.34
N ILE A 44 15.69 -2.81 10.19
CA ILE A 44 17.12 -3.14 10.13
C ILE A 44 18.00 -2.14 10.87
N ARG A 45 17.48 -0.93 11.13
CA ARG A 45 18.21 0.14 11.82
C ARG A 45 17.93 0.13 13.31
N ILE A 46 16.71 -0.20 13.72
CA ILE A 46 16.30 -0.04 15.12
C ILE A 46 16.24 -1.36 15.90
N SER A 47 16.06 -2.51 15.26
CA SER A 47 15.92 -3.80 15.96
C SER A 47 17.25 -4.53 16.11
N GLN A 48 17.32 -5.48 17.05
CA GLN A 48 18.46 -6.38 17.24
C GLN A 48 18.21 -7.74 16.58
N ALA A 49 16.96 -8.19 16.54
CA ALA A 49 16.60 -9.44 15.89
C ALA A 49 15.23 -9.39 15.20
N ALA A 50 15.02 -10.37 14.32
CA ALA A 50 13.70 -10.73 13.83
C ALA A 50 13.48 -12.24 13.91
N GLY A 51 12.35 -12.66 14.49
CA GLY A 51 11.85 -14.02 14.38
C GLY A 51 10.71 -14.02 13.37
N ALA A 52 10.83 -14.73 12.26
CA ALA A 52 9.81 -14.69 11.20
C ALA A 52 9.70 -16.02 10.46
N TYR A 53 8.53 -16.31 9.93
CA TYR A 53 8.28 -17.46 9.05
C TYR A 53 7.64 -16.96 7.74
N PRO A 54 8.03 -17.50 6.57
CA PRO A 54 7.61 -16.94 5.29
C PRO A 54 6.13 -17.18 5.00
N ILE A 55 5.35 -16.09 4.98
CA ILE A 55 3.98 -16.07 4.48
C ILE A 55 3.75 -14.86 3.58
N THR A 56 3.08 -15.05 2.44
CA THR A 56 2.69 -13.93 1.57
C THR A 56 1.58 -13.13 2.27
N SER A 57 1.60 -11.80 2.32
CA SER A 57 2.48 -10.85 1.61
C SER A 57 3.67 -10.31 2.42
N SER A 58 3.87 -10.75 3.66
CA SER A 58 4.96 -10.26 4.54
C SER A 58 6.34 -10.84 4.24
N THR A 59 6.44 -11.86 3.38
CA THR A 59 7.71 -12.54 3.03
C THR A 59 8.79 -11.56 2.58
N THR A 60 8.43 -10.50 1.86
CA THR A 60 9.38 -9.47 1.40
C THR A 60 10.03 -8.71 2.55
N MET A 61 9.30 -8.46 3.64
CA MET A 61 9.84 -7.80 4.83
C MET A 61 10.85 -8.69 5.55
N GLY A 62 10.47 -9.95 5.81
CA GLY A 62 11.38 -10.94 6.42
C GLY A 62 12.63 -11.19 5.57
N GLY A 63 12.46 -11.33 4.25
CA GLY A 63 13.57 -11.48 3.31
C GLY A 63 14.48 -10.24 3.27
N GLY A 64 13.92 -9.03 3.36
CA GLY A 64 14.68 -7.78 3.41
C GLY A 64 15.54 -7.66 4.68
N PHE A 65 14.97 -8.01 5.84
CA PHE A 65 15.72 -8.05 7.10
C PHE A 65 16.82 -9.12 7.06
N ASN A 66 16.49 -10.35 6.65
CA ASN A 66 17.47 -11.44 6.55
C ASN A 66 18.60 -11.11 5.56
N ALA A 67 18.30 -10.44 4.45
CA ALA A 67 19.32 -9.96 3.52
C ALA A 67 20.29 -8.97 4.21
N SER A 68 19.82 -8.10 5.09
CA SER A 68 20.70 -7.21 5.89
C SER A 68 21.62 -8.03 6.81
N VAL A 69 21.08 -9.04 7.51
CA VAL A 69 21.85 -9.96 8.37
C VAL A 69 22.96 -10.66 7.58
N MET A 70 22.64 -11.23 6.41
CA MET A 70 23.60 -11.94 5.56
C MET A 70 24.72 -11.03 5.03
N ASN A 71 24.48 -9.71 4.95
CA ASN A 71 25.51 -8.74 4.57
C ASN A 71 26.30 -8.21 5.78
N GLY A 72 26.14 -8.78 6.98
CA GLY A 72 26.81 -8.33 8.19
C GLY A 72 26.26 -7.00 8.74
N GLY A 73 24.98 -6.69 8.47
CA GLY A 73 24.35 -5.46 8.92
C GLY A 73 24.32 -5.32 10.45
N THR A 74 24.53 -4.10 10.92
CA THR A 74 24.38 -3.71 12.32
C THR A 74 23.28 -2.67 12.47
N ASN A 75 22.62 -2.66 13.63
CA ASN A 75 21.67 -1.59 13.97
C ASN A 75 22.39 -0.27 14.30
N LEU A 76 21.64 0.78 14.65
CA LEU A 76 22.15 2.14 14.95
C LEU A 76 23.04 2.24 16.21
N TRP A 77 23.09 1.18 17.02
CA TRP A 77 23.93 1.07 18.22
C TRP A 77 25.08 0.07 18.04
N GLY A 78 25.28 -0.44 16.82
CA GLY A 78 26.38 -1.34 16.49
C GLY A 78 26.16 -2.80 16.88
N ASP A 79 24.96 -3.18 17.30
CA ASP A 79 24.64 -4.60 17.52
C ASP A 79 24.47 -5.30 16.17
N THR A 80 25.08 -6.48 16.03
CA THR A 80 24.88 -7.35 14.88
C THR A 80 23.44 -7.84 14.82
N LEU A 81 22.79 -7.67 13.66
CA LEU A 81 21.42 -8.12 13.45
C LEU A 81 21.34 -9.65 13.44
N VAL A 82 20.25 -10.20 13.97
CA VAL A 82 19.99 -11.66 13.96
C VAL A 82 18.64 -11.97 13.34
N PHE A 83 18.58 -12.97 12.46
CA PHE A 83 17.35 -13.46 11.86
C PHE A 83 17.15 -14.94 12.20
N PHE A 84 15.97 -15.29 12.73
CA PHE A 84 15.60 -16.65 13.08
C PHE A 84 14.36 -17.07 12.30
N GLU A 85 14.49 -18.15 11.53
CA GLU A 85 13.39 -18.80 10.80
C GLU A 85 13.10 -20.17 11.45
N PRO A 86 12.06 -20.27 12.29
CA PRO A 86 11.67 -21.54 12.90
C PRO A 86 10.75 -22.35 11.96
N GLU A 87 10.07 -23.37 12.47
CA GLU A 87 9.22 -24.27 11.67
C GLU A 87 7.80 -23.74 11.39
N SER A 88 7.36 -22.69 12.09
CA SER A 88 6.02 -22.10 11.96
C SER A 88 5.95 -20.67 12.48
N GLU A 89 4.88 -19.95 12.13
CA GLU A 89 4.57 -18.62 12.69
C GLU A 89 4.38 -18.64 14.21
N HIS A 90 3.79 -19.69 14.77
CA HIS A 90 3.67 -19.85 16.21
C HIS A 90 5.05 -19.80 16.89
N SER A 91 6.00 -20.60 16.41
CA SER A 91 7.36 -20.60 16.93
C SER A 91 8.12 -19.32 16.61
N ALA A 92 7.82 -18.64 15.50
CA ALA A 92 8.38 -17.32 15.20
C ALA A 92 7.96 -16.27 16.24
N ALA A 93 6.69 -16.28 16.67
CA ALA A 93 6.24 -15.45 17.78
C ALA A 93 6.91 -15.85 19.11
N ALA A 94 7.10 -17.14 19.37
CA ALA A 94 7.76 -17.61 20.59
C ALA A 94 9.26 -17.23 20.65
N VAL A 95 9.95 -17.21 19.50
CA VAL A 95 11.31 -16.65 19.39
C VAL A 95 11.30 -15.17 19.74
N CYS A 96 10.34 -14.40 19.24
CA CYS A 96 10.21 -12.98 19.59
C CYS A 96 9.92 -12.79 21.08
N GLU A 97 9.04 -13.60 21.65
CA GLU A 97 8.77 -13.60 23.09
C GLU A 97 10.05 -13.85 23.89
N GLY A 98 10.79 -14.92 23.59
CA GLY A 98 12.02 -15.27 24.30
C GLY A 98 13.10 -14.20 24.18
N PHE A 99 13.28 -13.62 22.99
CA PHE A 99 14.24 -12.55 22.75
C PHE A 99 13.90 -11.28 23.53
N ALA A 100 12.63 -10.90 23.56
CA ALA A 100 12.15 -9.75 24.32
C ALA A 100 12.22 -9.97 25.84
N VAL A 101 11.91 -11.17 26.32
CA VAL A 101 12.07 -11.55 27.74
C VAL A 101 13.54 -11.44 28.18
N ALA A 102 14.49 -11.70 27.28
CA ALA A 102 15.92 -11.49 27.52
C ALA A 102 16.38 -10.02 27.39
N GLY A 103 15.45 -9.06 27.30
CA GLY A 103 15.73 -7.63 27.23
C GLY A 103 16.12 -7.13 25.83
N GLY A 104 15.91 -7.93 24.79
CA GLY A 104 16.26 -7.58 23.42
C GLY A 104 15.13 -6.94 22.62
N ARG A 105 15.46 -6.01 21.73
CA ARG A 105 14.50 -5.42 20.79
C ARG A 105 14.34 -6.30 19.56
N VAL A 106 13.13 -6.83 19.38
CA VAL A 106 12.81 -7.80 18.32
C VAL A 106 11.59 -7.38 17.51
N THR A 107 11.54 -7.81 16.26
CA THR A 107 10.41 -7.63 15.34
C THR A 107 9.97 -8.96 14.72
N ASN A 108 8.78 -8.96 14.11
CA ASN A 108 8.23 -10.08 13.35
C ASN A 108 7.54 -9.56 12.08
N PHE A 109 7.46 -10.40 11.06
CA PHE A 109 6.77 -10.13 9.79
C PHE A 109 5.80 -11.26 9.48
N THR A 110 4.48 -11.01 9.54
CA THR A 110 3.46 -12.05 9.33
C THR A 110 2.25 -11.52 8.56
N SER A 111 1.35 -12.41 8.17
CA SER A 111 0.13 -12.12 7.40
C SER A 111 -0.86 -13.28 7.54
N GLY A 112 -2.16 -13.02 7.41
CA GLY A 112 -3.18 -14.04 7.19
C GLY A 112 -3.17 -15.14 8.25
N GLN A 113 -3.13 -16.39 7.81
CA GLN A 113 -3.10 -17.58 8.68
C GLN A 113 -1.99 -17.55 9.72
N GLY A 114 -0.84 -16.98 9.34
CA GLY A 114 0.31 -16.90 10.19
C GLY A 114 0.05 -16.09 11.46
N LEU A 115 -0.67 -14.96 11.34
CA LEU A 115 -1.05 -14.14 12.48
C LEU A 115 -2.01 -14.87 13.43
N VAL A 116 -2.99 -15.58 12.87
CA VAL A 116 -3.96 -16.37 13.66
C VAL A 116 -3.26 -17.52 14.38
N LEU A 117 -2.30 -18.18 13.73
CA LEU A 117 -1.49 -19.24 14.32
C LEU A 117 -0.65 -18.76 15.51
N MET A 118 -0.31 -17.46 15.56
CA MET A 118 0.39 -16.84 16.69
C MET A 118 -0.51 -16.51 17.89
N LYS A 119 -1.85 -16.58 17.78
CA LYS A 119 -2.80 -15.98 18.74
C LYS A 119 -2.53 -16.34 20.20
N GLU A 120 -2.16 -17.58 20.50
CA GLU A 120 -1.79 -18.00 21.85
C GLU A 120 -0.59 -17.22 22.39
N VAL A 121 0.49 -17.15 21.60
CA VAL A 121 1.74 -16.47 21.97
C VAL A 121 1.54 -14.94 22.04
N LEU A 122 0.61 -14.38 21.26
CA LEU A 122 0.31 -12.96 21.35
C LEU A 122 -0.24 -12.57 22.74
N TYR A 123 -1.02 -13.45 23.39
CA TYR A 123 -1.48 -13.26 24.77
C TYR A 123 -0.34 -13.35 25.79
N THR A 124 0.68 -14.19 25.55
CA THR A 124 1.82 -14.32 26.45
C THR A 124 2.74 -13.09 26.35
N ILE A 125 3.03 -12.63 25.13
CA ILE A 125 3.85 -11.42 24.88
C ILE A 125 3.21 -10.19 25.53
N SER A 126 1.90 -9.98 25.29
CA SER A 126 1.20 -8.89 25.98
C SER A 126 1.17 -9.16 27.47
N GLY A 127 0.78 -10.35 27.94
CA GLY A 127 0.71 -10.67 29.37
C GLY A 127 2.00 -10.39 30.15
N LYS A 128 3.16 -10.61 29.53
CA LYS A 128 4.50 -10.36 30.08
C LYS A 128 5.01 -8.92 29.92
N ARG A 129 4.21 -8.02 29.33
CA ARG A 129 4.53 -6.60 29.12
C ARG A 129 5.77 -6.41 28.24
N LEU A 130 5.86 -7.19 27.17
CA LEU A 130 6.99 -7.14 26.24
C LEU A 130 6.68 -6.14 25.12
N PRO A 131 7.50 -5.10 24.90
CA PRO A 131 7.25 -4.06 23.90
C PRO A 131 7.65 -4.50 22.48
N VAL A 132 7.12 -5.63 22.04
CA VAL A 132 7.35 -6.18 20.69
C VAL A 132 6.50 -5.42 19.68
N VAL A 133 7.08 -5.10 18.51
CA VAL A 133 6.32 -4.62 17.35
C VAL A 133 6.32 -5.72 16.29
N MET A 134 5.14 -6.04 15.76
CA MET A 134 4.99 -6.95 14.64
C MET A 134 4.41 -6.21 13.44
N ASN A 135 5.03 -6.40 12.27
CA ASN A 135 4.66 -5.75 11.03
C ASN A 135 3.79 -6.68 10.18
N ILE A 136 2.54 -6.28 9.95
CA ILE A 136 1.50 -7.11 9.38
C ILE A 136 1.17 -6.64 7.96
N GLY A 137 1.35 -7.54 6.99
CA GLY A 137 0.74 -7.40 5.67
C GLY A 137 -0.67 -7.99 5.70
N ALA A 138 -1.66 -7.21 6.14
CA ALA A 138 -3.02 -7.67 6.38
C ALA A 138 -3.58 -8.42 5.17
N ARG A 139 -4.02 -9.66 5.39
CA ARG A 139 -4.36 -10.62 4.34
C ARG A 139 -5.64 -11.36 4.69
N ALA A 140 -6.46 -11.57 3.67
CA ALA A 140 -7.69 -12.31 3.79
C ALA A 140 -7.47 -13.73 4.36
N LEU A 141 -8.31 -14.11 5.32
CA LEU A 141 -8.28 -15.48 5.84
C LEU A 141 -8.90 -16.45 4.83
N THR A 142 -8.22 -17.59 4.67
CA THR A 142 -8.73 -18.77 3.96
C THR A 142 -9.99 -19.27 4.65
N SER A 143 -11.11 -19.14 3.94
CA SER A 143 -12.44 -19.59 4.38
C SER A 143 -13.01 -20.53 3.30
N GLN A 144 -13.92 -20.06 2.44
CA GLN A 144 -14.40 -20.84 1.28
C GLN A 144 -13.31 -21.08 0.22
N GLY A 145 -12.22 -20.31 0.27
CA GLY A 145 -11.09 -20.43 -0.64
C GLY A 145 -9.87 -19.69 -0.10
N LEU A 146 -8.68 -20.10 -0.58
CA LEU A 146 -7.43 -19.42 -0.26
C LEU A 146 -7.36 -18.10 -1.03
N ASN A 147 -7.08 -17.01 -0.32
CA ASN A 147 -6.73 -15.74 -0.93
C ASN A 147 -5.41 -15.23 -0.31
N VAL A 148 -4.48 -14.78 -1.16
CA VAL A 148 -3.18 -14.24 -0.72
C VAL A 148 -3.20 -12.72 -0.52
N HIS A 149 -4.25 -12.07 -0.99
CA HIS A 149 -4.40 -10.64 -1.09
C HIS A 149 -5.06 -10.01 0.15
N ALA A 150 -5.21 -8.68 0.16
CA ALA A 150 -5.62 -7.91 1.33
C ALA A 150 -6.98 -8.35 1.90
N GLY A 151 -7.04 -8.47 3.21
CA GLY A 151 -8.23 -8.60 4.04
C GLY A 151 -7.84 -8.18 5.45
N HIS A 152 -8.81 -7.71 6.24
CA HIS A 152 -8.58 -7.34 7.64
C HIS A 152 -9.04 -8.44 8.60
N ASP A 153 -9.57 -9.56 8.09
CA ASP A 153 -10.10 -10.65 8.90
C ASP A 153 -9.02 -11.27 9.80
N ASP A 154 -7.77 -11.33 9.33
CA ASP A 154 -6.62 -11.82 10.11
C ASP A 154 -6.34 -10.93 11.32
N VAL A 155 -6.19 -9.63 11.10
CA VAL A 155 -5.91 -8.64 12.13
C VAL A 155 -7.08 -8.51 13.11
N MET A 156 -8.32 -8.53 12.62
CA MET A 156 -9.51 -8.48 13.48
C MET A 156 -9.72 -9.76 14.30
N SER A 157 -9.23 -10.91 13.83
CA SER A 157 -9.28 -12.17 14.60
C SER A 157 -8.40 -12.16 15.85
N VAL A 158 -7.45 -11.22 15.95
CA VAL A 158 -6.54 -11.06 17.10
C VAL A 158 -6.72 -9.72 17.83
N ALA A 159 -7.80 -8.97 17.55
CA ALA A 159 -8.05 -7.66 18.17
C ALA A 159 -8.24 -7.69 19.71
N ASP A 160 -8.38 -8.88 20.30
CA ASP A 160 -8.61 -9.15 21.72
C ASP A 160 -7.33 -9.52 22.50
N VAL A 161 -6.17 -9.61 21.84
CA VAL A 161 -4.94 -10.12 22.46
C VAL A 161 -4.18 -9.08 23.32
N GLY A 162 -4.69 -7.85 23.43
CA GLY A 162 -4.10 -6.78 24.23
C GLY A 162 -2.89 -6.10 23.57
N TRP A 163 -2.98 -5.84 22.28
CA TRP A 163 -1.95 -5.18 21.47
C TRP A 163 -2.48 -3.85 20.93
N GLY A 164 -1.60 -2.86 20.79
CA GLY A 164 -1.89 -1.67 19.99
C GLY A 164 -1.98 -2.02 18.49
N MET A 165 -2.77 -1.29 17.72
CA MET A 165 -3.04 -1.60 16.31
C MET A 165 -3.11 -0.32 15.49
N LEU A 166 -2.10 -0.07 14.66
CA LEU A 166 -2.03 1.07 13.75
C LEU A 166 -2.18 0.62 12.29
N PHE A 167 -3.05 1.25 11.52
CA PHE A 167 -3.34 0.93 10.12
C PHE A 167 -2.80 2.01 9.19
N ALA A 168 -1.75 1.71 8.44
CA ALA A 168 -1.22 2.56 7.38
C ALA A 168 -2.08 2.45 6.11
N ARG A 169 -2.30 3.58 5.43
CA ARG A 169 -2.99 3.65 4.14
C ARG A 169 -2.03 3.44 2.96
N ASN A 170 -0.78 3.88 3.08
CA ASN A 170 0.21 3.88 2.00
C ASN A 170 1.62 3.51 2.47
N ALA A 171 2.57 3.44 1.53
CA ALA A 171 3.94 3.06 1.82
C ALA A 171 4.67 4.03 2.78
N GLN A 172 4.36 5.33 2.72
CA GLN A 172 4.93 6.33 3.64
C GLN A 172 4.48 6.06 5.08
N GLU A 173 3.17 5.94 5.28
CA GLU A 173 2.57 5.69 6.59
C GLU A 173 3.02 4.35 7.17
N ALA A 174 3.23 3.32 6.33
CA ALA A 174 3.70 2.01 6.80
C ALA A 174 5.08 2.07 7.47
N GLY A 175 6.00 2.89 6.93
CA GLY A 175 7.30 3.16 7.53
C GLY A 175 7.21 4.05 8.76
N ASP A 176 6.44 5.14 8.68
CA ASP A 176 6.29 6.09 9.79
C ASP A 176 5.65 5.43 11.03
N PHE A 177 4.56 4.68 10.83
CA PHE A 177 3.87 3.94 11.90
C PHE A 177 4.70 2.79 12.46
N CYS A 178 5.64 2.22 11.69
CA CYS A 178 6.59 1.24 12.23
C CYS A 178 7.44 1.86 13.36
N LEU A 179 7.94 3.09 13.16
CA LEU A 179 8.77 3.78 14.15
C LEU A 179 7.93 4.31 15.33
N ILE A 180 6.76 4.90 15.03
CA ILE A 180 5.83 5.40 16.05
C ILE A 180 5.36 4.24 16.96
N ALA A 181 4.95 3.11 16.38
CA ALA A 181 4.55 1.93 17.14
C ALA A 181 5.66 1.46 18.09
N ARG A 182 6.94 1.51 17.66
CA ARG A 182 8.07 1.12 18.50
C ARG A 182 8.24 2.03 19.71
N LYS A 183 8.22 3.35 19.49
CA LYS A 183 8.32 4.36 20.56
C LYS A 183 7.24 4.12 21.62
N VAL A 184 5.99 3.98 21.18
CA VAL A 184 4.84 3.81 22.08
C VAL A 184 4.89 2.47 22.79
N ALA A 185 5.27 1.40 22.07
CA ALA A 185 5.38 0.08 22.67
C ALA A 185 6.36 0.06 23.84
N GLU A 186 7.54 0.64 23.66
CA GLU A 186 8.57 0.71 24.70
C GLU A 186 8.21 1.64 25.85
N ALA A 187 7.58 2.78 25.56
CA ALA A 187 7.13 3.73 26.59
C ALA A 187 6.04 3.15 27.50
N THR A 188 5.24 2.22 26.99
CA THR A 188 4.05 1.69 27.68
C THR A 188 4.15 0.21 28.04
N GLN A 189 5.25 -0.45 27.69
CA GLN A 189 5.44 -1.90 27.82
C GLN A 189 4.24 -2.70 27.26
N THR A 190 3.68 -2.21 26.16
CA THR A 190 2.53 -2.79 25.48
C THR A 190 2.94 -3.10 24.05
N PRO A 191 2.75 -4.33 23.54
CA PRO A 191 3.15 -4.66 22.19
C PRO A 191 2.21 -4.04 21.13
N PHE A 192 2.71 -3.86 19.91
CA PHE A 192 1.99 -3.18 18.81
C PHE A 192 2.03 -3.96 17.49
N PHE A 193 0.91 -3.92 16.78
CA PHE A 193 0.81 -4.25 15.36
C PHE A 193 0.93 -2.98 14.52
N ASN A 194 1.90 -2.97 13.61
CA ASN A 194 1.98 -2.03 12.50
C ASN A 194 1.37 -2.70 11.26
N VAL A 195 0.16 -2.29 10.88
CA VAL A 195 -0.67 -2.96 9.89
C VAL A 195 -0.68 -2.17 8.59
N GLN A 196 -0.48 -2.85 7.46
CA GLN A 196 -0.61 -2.31 6.12
C GLN A 196 -1.33 -3.30 5.21
N ASP A 197 -2.05 -2.82 4.19
CA ASP A 197 -2.84 -3.70 3.32
C ASP A 197 -1.93 -4.58 2.44
N GLY A 198 -2.15 -5.90 2.50
CA GLY A 198 -1.38 -6.86 1.72
C GLY A 198 -1.52 -6.62 0.20
N PHE A 199 -0.40 -6.64 -0.52
CA PHE A 199 -0.26 -6.24 -1.93
C PHE A 199 -0.56 -4.76 -2.21
N LEU A 200 -1.66 -4.22 -1.72
CA LEU A 200 -2.10 -2.84 -2.01
C LEU A 200 -1.19 -1.79 -1.38
N THR A 201 -0.50 -2.11 -0.29
CA THR A 201 0.52 -1.26 0.32
C THR A 201 1.87 -1.98 0.37
N THR A 202 1.89 -3.27 0.73
CA THR A 202 3.16 -4.02 0.87
C THR A 202 3.96 -4.16 -0.43
N HIS A 203 3.30 -4.06 -1.60
CA HIS A 203 3.92 -4.24 -2.92
C HIS A 203 3.71 -3.07 -3.90
N THR A 204 2.95 -2.05 -3.49
CA THR A 204 2.75 -0.83 -4.27
C THR A 204 3.94 0.08 -4.04
N VAL A 205 4.71 0.32 -5.09
CA VAL A 205 5.82 1.28 -5.05
C VAL A 205 5.26 2.68 -5.17
N GLU A 206 5.60 3.54 -4.23
CA GLU A 206 5.16 4.93 -4.18
C GLU A 206 6.36 5.86 -4.04
N THR A 207 6.18 7.15 -4.36
CA THR A 207 7.13 8.19 -3.94
C THR A 207 6.98 8.40 -2.44
N VAL A 208 8.06 8.24 -1.69
CA VAL A 208 8.08 8.38 -0.22
C VAL A 208 9.30 9.17 0.24
N ARG A 209 9.28 9.54 1.52
CA ARG A 209 10.37 10.14 2.26
C ARG A 209 10.72 9.23 3.44
N LEU A 210 11.75 8.41 3.27
CA LEU A 210 12.18 7.47 4.30
C LEU A 210 12.77 8.22 5.49
N ILE A 211 12.48 7.75 6.70
CA ILE A 211 12.97 8.34 7.94
C ILE A 211 14.51 8.30 7.99
N GLU A 212 15.16 9.38 8.42
CA GLU A 212 16.59 9.47 8.60
C GLU A 212 17.10 8.58 9.76
N PRO A 213 18.24 7.89 9.61
CA PRO A 213 18.87 7.13 10.70
C PRO A 213 19.09 7.92 11.99
N GLU A 214 19.46 9.19 11.86
CA GLU A 214 19.74 10.10 12.97
C GLU A 214 18.45 10.36 13.78
N PHE A 215 17.34 10.63 13.09
CA PHE A 215 16.05 10.80 13.72
C PHE A 215 15.56 9.52 14.38
N MET A 216 15.69 8.37 13.71
CA MET A 216 15.34 7.08 14.34
C MET A 216 16.07 6.88 15.66
N LYS A 217 17.38 7.18 15.69
CA LYS A 217 18.20 7.04 16.88
C LYS A 217 17.74 7.96 18.02
N GLU A 218 17.45 9.22 17.71
CA GLU A 218 16.89 10.19 18.67
C GLU A 218 15.52 9.74 19.19
N PHE A 219 14.63 9.35 18.28
CA PHE A 219 13.23 9.09 18.56
C PHE A 219 13.05 7.86 19.45
N VAL A 220 13.63 6.70 19.12
CA VAL A 220 13.43 5.47 19.93
C VAL A 220 14.49 5.22 20.99
N GLY A 221 15.69 5.79 20.86
CA GLY A 221 16.78 5.58 21.81
C GLY A 221 17.33 4.14 21.87
N ASP A 222 18.41 3.96 22.65
CA ASP A 222 19.12 2.68 22.78
C ASP A 222 18.25 1.62 23.48
N PRO A 223 18.04 0.44 22.87
CA PRO A 223 17.24 -0.62 23.49
C PRO A 223 17.81 -1.07 24.85
N LYS A 224 19.13 -0.98 25.07
CA LYS A 224 19.78 -1.39 26.34
C LYS A 224 19.40 -0.49 27.51
N GLU A 225 18.99 0.74 27.23
CA GLU A 225 18.54 1.71 28.26
C GLU A 225 17.02 1.67 28.46
N ARG A 226 16.28 1.16 27.47
CA ARG A 226 14.81 1.17 27.44
C ARG A 226 14.17 -0.15 27.87
N LEU A 227 14.82 -1.27 27.57
CA LEU A 227 14.24 -2.59 27.74
C LEU A 227 14.71 -3.25 29.04
N THR A 228 13.80 -3.97 29.68
CA THR A 228 14.11 -4.73 30.90
C THR A 228 14.50 -6.16 30.53
N ASN A 229 15.68 -6.59 30.96
CA ASN A 229 16.07 -8.00 30.87
C ASN A 229 15.45 -8.80 32.03
N MET A 230 14.45 -9.62 31.74
CA MET A 230 13.83 -10.51 32.73
C MET A 230 14.61 -11.81 32.93
N MET A 231 15.66 -12.06 32.13
CA MET A 231 16.55 -13.22 32.21
C MET A 231 17.95 -12.82 32.68
N ASP A 232 18.05 -11.84 33.56
CA ASP A 232 19.32 -11.43 34.18
C ASP A 232 19.71 -12.43 35.28
N THR A 233 20.84 -13.13 35.10
CA THR A 233 21.35 -14.06 36.10
C THR A 233 21.85 -13.38 37.39
N ALA A 234 22.18 -12.09 37.34
CA ALA A 234 22.55 -11.31 38.53
C ALA A 234 21.31 -10.86 39.31
N ASN A 235 20.17 -10.63 38.64
CA ASN A 235 18.90 -10.23 39.24
C ASN A 235 17.77 -11.18 38.78
N PRO A 236 17.80 -12.46 39.18
CA PRO A 236 16.90 -13.45 38.62
C PRO A 236 15.44 -13.18 39.01
N MET A 237 14.54 -13.32 38.04
CA MET A 237 13.10 -13.25 38.26
C MET A 237 12.39 -14.45 37.65
N MET A 238 11.23 -14.80 38.22
CA MET A 238 10.38 -15.87 37.70
C MET A 238 9.17 -15.23 36.98
N SER A 239 9.01 -15.52 35.69
CA SER A 239 7.92 -15.02 34.85
C SER A 239 7.10 -16.20 34.30
N GLY A 240 5.79 -15.99 34.10
CA GLY A 240 4.89 -17.01 33.54
C GLY A 240 4.52 -18.16 34.50
N VAL A 241 4.44 -17.88 35.80
CA VAL A 241 4.06 -18.88 36.82
C VAL A 241 2.58 -19.29 36.73
N VAL A 242 2.26 -20.47 37.27
CA VAL A 242 0.87 -20.87 37.51
C VAL A 242 0.30 -20.04 38.65
N GLN A 243 -0.78 -19.31 38.39
CA GLN A 243 -1.49 -18.50 39.39
C GLN A 243 -2.87 -19.11 39.65
N ASN A 244 -3.23 -19.24 40.93
CA ASN A 244 -4.57 -19.66 41.35
C ASN A 244 -5.54 -18.46 41.39
N GLN A 245 -6.80 -18.75 41.74
CA GLN A 245 -7.93 -17.83 41.65
C GLN A 245 -7.72 -16.53 42.45
N ASP A 246 -6.99 -16.59 43.55
CA ASP A 246 -6.73 -15.46 44.45
C ASP A 246 -5.79 -14.39 43.84
N SER A 247 -4.97 -14.79 42.86
CA SER A 247 -3.86 -14.00 42.32
C SER A 247 -4.09 -13.63 40.85
N TYR A 248 -4.64 -14.54 40.05
CA TYR A 248 -4.74 -14.35 38.59
C TYR A 248 -5.53 -13.09 38.20
N MET A 249 -6.71 -12.88 38.80
CA MET A 249 -7.53 -11.71 38.50
C MET A 249 -6.80 -10.41 38.88
N LYS A 250 -6.08 -10.38 40.00
CA LYS A 250 -5.31 -9.19 40.43
C LYS A 250 -4.23 -8.85 39.42
N GLY A 251 -3.43 -9.83 39.02
CA GLY A 251 -2.38 -9.65 38.02
C GLY A 251 -2.95 -9.23 36.66
N LYS A 252 -4.08 -9.81 36.25
CA LYS A 252 -4.67 -9.50 34.95
C LYS A 252 -5.31 -8.12 34.90
N ILE A 253 -5.93 -7.66 35.99
CA ILE A 253 -6.46 -6.28 36.11
C ILE A 253 -5.32 -5.26 36.30
N ALA A 254 -4.24 -5.59 37.01
CA ALA A 254 -3.09 -4.71 37.19
C ALA A 254 -2.42 -4.29 35.88
N GLN A 255 -2.57 -5.08 34.80
CA GLN A 255 -2.07 -4.72 33.47
C GLN A 255 -2.70 -3.43 32.92
N ARG A 256 -3.89 -3.03 33.39
CA ARG A 256 -4.52 -1.76 32.98
C ARG A 256 -3.64 -0.55 33.22
N TRP A 257 -2.82 -0.56 34.27
CA TRP A 257 -1.87 0.53 34.54
C TRP A 257 -0.98 0.84 33.33
N TYR A 258 -0.60 -0.17 32.54
CA TYR A 258 0.18 0.00 31.32
C TYR A 258 -0.68 0.45 30.13
N TYR A 259 -1.84 -0.17 29.96
CA TYR A 259 -2.75 0.13 28.85
C TYR A 259 -3.35 1.53 28.91
N ASP A 260 -3.65 2.02 30.12
CA ASP A 260 -4.25 3.34 30.35
C ASP A 260 -3.29 4.48 29.93
N GLN A 261 -1.98 4.19 29.80
CA GLN A 261 -0.98 5.15 29.31
C GLN A 261 -0.87 5.17 27.77
N VAL A 262 -1.43 4.16 27.08
CA VAL A 262 -1.25 4.02 25.63
C VAL A 262 -1.83 5.18 24.83
N PRO A 263 -3.06 5.67 25.09
CA PRO A 263 -3.63 6.79 24.34
C PRO A 263 -2.74 8.03 24.37
N ASP A 264 -2.35 8.46 25.57
CA ASP A 264 -1.52 9.66 25.76
C ASP A 264 -0.15 9.51 25.10
N LYS A 265 0.52 8.36 25.29
CA LYS A 265 1.83 8.10 24.68
C LYS A 265 1.78 7.97 23.16
N LEU A 266 0.67 7.48 22.61
CA LEU A 266 0.47 7.46 21.18
C LEU A 266 0.30 8.88 20.61
N GLN A 267 -0.48 9.74 21.29
CA GLN A 267 -0.62 11.13 20.87
C GLN A 267 0.70 11.92 20.99
N GLU A 268 1.42 11.77 22.11
CA GLU A 268 2.76 12.36 22.29
C GLU A 268 3.72 11.95 21.15
N ALA A 269 3.72 10.66 20.77
CA ALA A 269 4.56 10.16 19.69
C ALA A 269 4.18 10.74 18.32
N PHE A 270 2.88 10.91 18.04
CA PHE A 270 2.43 11.60 16.83
C PHE A 270 2.85 13.06 16.80
N ASP A 271 2.73 13.77 17.92
CA ASP A 271 3.09 15.19 18.02
C ASP A 271 4.60 15.40 17.87
N GLU A 272 5.42 14.58 18.53
CA GLU A 272 6.89 14.60 18.40
C GLU A 272 7.30 14.31 16.95
N PHE A 273 6.68 13.30 16.32
CA PHE A 273 6.94 12.96 14.92
C PHE A 273 6.58 14.11 13.97
N ALA A 274 5.44 14.75 14.18
CA ALA A 274 4.99 15.90 13.40
C ALA A 274 5.91 17.11 13.56
N GLN A 275 6.37 17.39 14.78
CA GLN A 275 7.29 18.50 15.06
C GLN A 275 8.63 18.33 14.32
N LYS A 276 9.14 17.09 14.30
CA LYS A 276 10.46 16.78 13.73
C LYS A 276 10.44 16.63 12.22
N THR A 277 9.35 16.13 11.65
CA THR A 277 9.28 15.72 10.24
C THR A 277 8.29 16.51 9.39
N GLY A 278 7.38 17.26 10.01
CA GLY A 278 6.26 17.93 9.35
C GLY A 278 5.06 17.03 9.03
N ARG A 279 5.21 15.70 9.12
CA ARG A 279 4.14 14.74 8.81
C ARG A 279 3.25 14.56 10.04
N ARG A 280 2.00 15.02 9.93
CA ARG A 280 1.01 15.02 11.01
C ARG A 280 0.14 13.78 10.95
N TYR A 281 0.02 13.12 12.09
CA TYR A 281 -0.86 11.97 12.29
C TYR A 281 -1.66 12.16 13.57
N GLY A 282 -2.71 11.34 13.72
CA GLY A 282 -3.50 11.22 14.93
C GLY A 282 -4.06 9.81 15.01
N MET A 283 -4.92 9.53 15.99
CA MET A 283 -5.63 8.24 16.02
C MET A 283 -6.68 8.12 14.90
N VAL A 284 -7.17 9.26 14.42
CA VAL A 284 -8.06 9.39 13.27
C VAL A 284 -7.64 10.58 12.40
N GLU A 285 -8.00 10.56 11.12
CA GLU A 285 -7.90 11.71 10.20
C GLU A 285 -9.28 12.01 9.61
N ALA A 286 -9.83 13.17 9.97
CA ALA A 286 -11.04 13.69 9.36
C ALA A 286 -10.69 14.50 8.10
N HIS A 287 -11.41 14.26 7.02
CA HIS A 287 -11.32 15.03 5.78
C HIS A 287 -12.70 15.57 5.42
N ARG A 288 -12.85 16.90 5.53
CA ARG A 288 -14.09 17.64 5.21
C ARG A 288 -15.30 17.13 5.99
N CYS A 289 -15.12 16.89 7.29
CA CYS A 289 -16.19 16.39 8.18
C CYS A 289 -16.95 17.51 8.92
N GLU A 290 -16.40 18.72 8.98
CA GLU A 290 -16.87 19.83 9.84
C GLU A 290 -18.32 20.25 9.54
N ASP A 291 -18.73 20.18 8.28
CA ASP A 291 -20.08 20.50 7.80
C ASP A 291 -20.73 19.32 7.05
N ALA A 292 -20.18 18.11 7.18
CA ALA A 292 -20.64 16.95 6.43
C ALA A 292 -22.01 16.45 6.90
N GLU A 293 -22.92 16.22 5.96
CA GLU A 293 -24.19 15.53 6.22
C GLU A 293 -24.02 14.00 6.13
N TYR A 294 -23.06 13.55 5.32
CA TYR A 294 -22.78 12.14 5.09
C TYR A 294 -21.28 11.88 5.24
N VAL A 295 -20.90 10.83 5.97
CA VAL A 295 -19.47 10.51 6.17
C VAL A 295 -19.17 9.05 5.85
N LEU A 296 -18.09 8.80 5.12
CA LEU A 296 -17.51 7.46 4.97
C LEU A 296 -16.42 7.23 6.03
N VAL A 297 -16.48 6.14 6.77
CA VAL A 297 -15.48 5.73 7.77
C VAL A 297 -14.82 4.43 7.33
N GLY A 298 -13.50 4.31 7.51
CA GLY A 298 -12.78 3.08 7.17
C GLY A 298 -11.31 3.09 7.61
N MET A 299 -10.60 2.02 7.23
CA MET A 299 -9.19 1.78 7.58
C MET A 299 -8.41 1.29 6.36
N GLY A 300 -7.12 1.62 6.28
CA GLY A 300 -6.23 1.14 5.23
C GLY A 300 -6.37 1.88 3.88
N SER A 301 -5.79 1.28 2.85
CA SER A 301 -5.43 1.95 1.58
C SER A 301 -6.57 2.60 0.81
N TYR A 302 -7.78 2.03 0.82
CA TYR A 302 -8.89 2.61 0.09
C TYR A 302 -9.35 3.97 0.67
N MET A 303 -8.90 4.33 1.87
CA MET A 303 -9.21 5.65 2.45
C MET A 303 -8.50 6.80 1.74
N GLU A 304 -7.39 6.55 1.03
CA GLU A 304 -6.84 7.55 0.09
C GLU A 304 -7.75 7.73 -1.12
N THR A 305 -8.26 6.64 -1.71
CA THR A 305 -9.26 6.72 -2.79
C THR A 305 -10.53 7.43 -2.30
N ALA A 306 -10.95 7.19 -1.06
CA ALA A 306 -12.07 7.88 -0.46
C ALA A 306 -11.83 9.39 -0.42
N LYS A 307 -10.67 9.85 0.06
CA LYS A 307 -10.32 11.28 0.19
C LYS A 307 -10.54 12.06 -1.10
N VAL A 308 -9.95 11.60 -2.20
CA VAL A 308 -10.13 12.26 -3.52
C VAL A 308 -11.57 12.12 -4.05
N THR A 309 -12.28 11.05 -3.69
CA THR A 309 -13.70 10.89 -4.05
C THR A 309 -14.60 11.84 -3.27
N ILE A 310 -14.29 12.13 -2.00
CA ILE A 310 -14.98 13.14 -1.20
C ILE A 310 -14.83 14.52 -1.86
N ASP A 311 -13.62 14.85 -2.33
CA ASP A 311 -13.39 16.12 -3.03
C ASP A 311 -14.23 16.24 -4.30
N TYR A 312 -14.34 15.16 -5.09
CA TYR A 312 -15.25 15.12 -6.23
C TYR A 312 -16.73 15.29 -5.83
N LEU A 313 -17.20 14.58 -4.81
CA LEU A 313 -18.58 14.67 -4.31
C LEU A 313 -18.91 16.09 -3.84
N ARG A 314 -17.96 16.75 -3.18
CA ARG A 314 -18.12 18.11 -2.69
C ARG A 314 -18.08 19.13 -3.81
N ASP A 315 -17.03 19.13 -4.61
CA ASP A 315 -16.71 20.24 -5.50
C ASP A 315 -17.44 20.13 -6.84
N VAL A 316 -17.80 18.91 -7.26
CA VAL A 316 -18.50 18.66 -8.52
C VAL A 316 -19.96 18.30 -8.32
N LYS A 317 -20.28 17.48 -7.29
CA LYS A 317 -21.67 17.03 -7.03
C LYS A 317 -22.39 17.90 -6.01
N ASN A 318 -21.70 18.83 -5.33
CA ASN A 318 -22.26 19.68 -4.28
C ASN A 318 -22.96 18.87 -3.16
N ILE A 319 -22.39 17.71 -2.84
CA ILE A 319 -22.85 16.85 -1.73
C ILE A 319 -21.95 17.16 -0.53
N LYS A 320 -22.56 17.38 0.65
CA LYS A 320 -21.83 17.59 1.89
C LYS A 320 -21.24 16.29 2.44
N ALA A 321 -20.24 15.78 1.74
CA ALA A 321 -19.57 14.52 2.01
C ALA A 321 -18.30 14.71 2.85
N GLY A 322 -18.06 13.85 3.82
CA GLY A 322 -16.78 13.76 4.53
C GLY A 322 -16.23 12.34 4.51
N CYS A 323 -14.97 12.16 4.89
CA CYS A 323 -14.46 10.85 5.26
C CYS A 323 -13.59 10.88 6.51
N LEU A 324 -13.66 9.83 7.31
CA LEU A 324 -12.87 9.65 8.52
C LEU A 324 -12.02 8.38 8.38
N SER A 325 -10.70 8.56 8.30
CA SER A 325 -9.75 7.45 8.37
C SER A 325 -9.49 7.11 9.82
N VAL A 326 -9.60 5.85 10.21
CA VAL A 326 -9.20 5.37 11.52
C VAL A 326 -7.80 4.77 11.41
N PHE A 327 -6.81 5.40 12.07
CA PHE A 327 -5.44 4.90 12.10
C PHE A 327 -5.24 3.96 13.27
N ALA A 328 -5.77 4.28 14.45
CA ALA A 328 -5.69 3.41 15.63
C ALA A 328 -6.99 2.61 15.81
N PHE A 329 -6.94 1.29 15.71
CA PHE A 329 -8.07 0.42 16.09
C PHE A 329 -8.00 0.00 17.57
N ARG A 330 -6.78 -0.10 18.10
CA ARG A 330 -6.47 -0.34 19.51
C ARG A 330 -5.33 0.59 19.95
N PRO A 331 -5.51 1.41 21.00
CA PRO A 331 -6.78 1.72 21.65
C PRO A 331 -7.78 2.30 20.64
N PHE A 332 -9.08 2.05 20.84
CA PHE A 332 -10.10 2.59 19.93
C PHE A 332 -10.39 4.06 20.28
N PRO A 333 -10.27 5.00 19.32
CA PRO A 333 -10.43 6.44 19.56
C PRO A 333 -11.91 6.84 19.56
N ALA A 334 -12.67 6.32 20.53
CA ALA A 334 -14.12 6.49 20.61
C ALA A 334 -14.52 7.98 20.65
N VAL A 335 -13.85 8.78 21.48
CA VAL A 335 -14.17 10.20 21.68
C VAL A 335 -13.89 11.00 20.41
N GLU A 336 -12.73 10.78 19.77
CA GLU A 336 -12.32 11.44 18.54
C GLU A 336 -13.25 11.07 17.38
N VAL A 337 -13.63 9.79 17.26
CA VAL A 337 -14.59 9.33 16.25
C VAL A 337 -15.94 9.99 16.42
N VAL A 338 -16.51 9.97 17.62
CA VAL A 338 -17.81 10.61 17.87
C VAL A 338 -17.72 12.11 17.59
N ASN A 339 -16.67 12.79 18.06
CA ASN A 339 -16.47 14.21 17.83
C ASN A 339 -16.36 14.57 16.35
N ALA A 340 -15.61 13.80 15.57
CA ALA A 340 -15.44 14.02 14.13
C ALA A 340 -16.72 13.76 13.32
N LEU A 341 -17.66 13.01 13.87
CA LEU A 341 -18.92 12.64 13.21
C LEU A 341 -20.13 13.39 13.78
N LYS A 342 -19.94 14.32 14.73
CA LYS A 342 -21.02 15.14 15.29
C LYS A 342 -21.75 15.90 14.18
N GLY A 343 -23.09 15.92 14.26
CA GLY A 343 -23.94 16.67 13.34
C GLY A 343 -24.18 16.03 11.97
N CYS A 344 -23.50 14.94 11.60
CA CYS A 344 -23.81 14.23 10.36
C CYS A 344 -25.14 13.46 10.48
N GLN A 345 -25.84 13.29 9.36
CA GLN A 345 -27.13 12.59 9.30
C GLN A 345 -26.93 11.08 9.22
N ALA A 346 -25.92 10.65 8.47
CA ALA A 346 -25.62 9.25 8.25
C ALA A 346 -24.13 8.99 8.03
N VAL A 347 -23.71 7.80 8.43
CA VAL A 347 -22.36 7.28 8.27
C VAL A 347 -22.42 5.95 7.55
N THR A 348 -21.51 5.75 6.59
CA THR A 348 -21.20 4.43 6.05
C THR A 348 -19.85 3.98 6.60
N VAL A 349 -19.78 2.75 7.08
CA VAL A 349 -18.52 2.10 7.46
C VAL A 349 -18.12 1.08 6.40
N PHE A 350 -16.98 1.28 5.75
CA PHE A 350 -16.36 0.26 4.90
C PHE A 350 -15.42 -0.60 5.73
N GLU A 351 -15.52 -1.91 5.56
CA GLU A 351 -14.65 -2.86 6.23
C GLU A 351 -14.13 -3.89 5.22
N ARG A 352 -12.83 -4.17 5.27
CA ARG A 352 -12.17 -5.14 4.40
C ARG A 352 -12.28 -6.57 4.94
N MET A 353 -13.48 -6.91 5.39
CA MET A 353 -13.86 -8.18 5.96
C MET A 353 -15.36 -8.39 5.88
N ASP A 354 -15.81 -9.60 6.16
CA ASP A 354 -17.23 -9.92 6.32
C ASP A 354 -17.43 -10.97 7.43
N ASP A 355 -18.17 -10.62 8.48
CA ASP A 355 -18.67 -11.54 9.51
C ASP A 355 -20.18 -11.73 9.33
N PRO A 356 -20.61 -12.74 8.54
CA PRO A 356 -22.01 -12.89 8.15
C PRO A 356 -22.95 -13.30 9.28
N LEU A 357 -22.43 -13.77 10.43
CA LEU A 357 -23.25 -14.08 11.60
C LEU A 357 -23.41 -12.87 12.53
N SER A 358 -22.68 -11.79 12.30
CA SER A 358 -22.86 -10.57 13.07
C SER A 358 -24.17 -9.88 12.71
N THR A 359 -25.03 -9.71 13.72
CA THR A 359 -26.29 -8.96 13.58
C THR A 359 -26.13 -7.46 13.87
N THR A 360 -24.95 -7.05 14.35
CA THR A 360 -24.65 -5.67 14.75
C THR A 360 -23.62 -5.00 13.84
N GLY A 361 -23.09 -5.71 12.84
CA GLY A 361 -22.10 -5.25 11.87
C GLY A 361 -20.69 -5.80 12.14
N ASN A 362 -19.76 -5.50 11.24
CA ASN A 362 -18.36 -5.91 11.37
C ASN A 362 -17.66 -5.14 12.51
N HIS A 363 -16.37 -5.42 12.74
CA HIS A 363 -15.65 -4.99 13.94
C HIS A 363 -15.62 -3.47 14.12
N LEU A 364 -15.26 -2.71 13.09
CA LEU A 364 -15.22 -1.25 13.17
C LEU A 364 -16.62 -0.66 13.35
N THR A 365 -17.61 -1.18 12.62
CA THR A 365 -19.01 -0.78 12.77
C THR A 365 -19.50 -0.94 14.21
N ARG A 366 -19.13 -2.05 14.87
CA ARG A 366 -19.50 -2.32 16.26
C ARG A 366 -18.87 -1.33 17.24
N GLU A 367 -17.58 -1.03 17.07
CA GLU A 367 -16.88 -0.04 17.90
C GLU A 367 -17.51 1.35 17.77
N ILE A 368 -17.84 1.76 16.55
CA ILE A 368 -18.51 3.05 16.29
C ILE A 368 -19.90 3.10 16.95
N LYS A 369 -20.69 2.02 16.82
CA LYS A 369 -22.02 1.94 17.46
C LYS A 369 -21.90 1.98 18.99
N ALA A 370 -20.92 1.31 19.57
CA ALA A 370 -20.66 1.34 21.02
C ALA A 370 -20.25 2.74 21.49
N ALA A 371 -19.32 3.40 20.78
CA ALA A 371 -18.90 4.77 21.08
C ALA A 371 -20.07 5.76 21.02
N TYR A 372 -20.97 5.61 20.04
CA TYR A 372 -22.17 6.44 19.96
C TYR A 372 -23.15 6.17 21.10
N TYR A 373 -23.33 4.92 21.52
CA TYR A 373 -24.16 4.62 22.68
C TYR A 373 -23.60 5.33 23.93
N ASP A 374 -22.29 5.23 24.15
CA ASP A 374 -21.62 5.90 25.28
C ASP A 374 -21.77 7.43 25.23
N ALA A 375 -21.69 8.02 24.04
CA ALA A 375 -21.92 9.44 23.84
C ALA A 375 -23.37 9.86 24.11
N VAL A 376 -24.35 9.08 23.68
CA VAL A 376 -25.78 9.38 23.91
C VAL A 376 -26.11 9.41 25.41
N VAL A 377 -25.51 8.51 26.19
CA VAL A 377 -25.72 8.46 27.64
C VAL A 377 -24.77 9.37 28.42
N GLY A 378 -23.66 9.83 27.81
CA GLY A 378 -22.65 10.68 28.44
C GLY A 378 -21.74 9.93 29.42
N GLN A 379 -21.18 8.79 28.99
CA GLN A 379 -20.27 7.96 29.80
C GLN A 379 -18.94 7.68 29.08
N ASN A 380 -18.01 7.00 29.74
CA ASN A 380 -16.72 6.56 29.18
C ASN A 380 -15.92 7.71 28.52
N GLY A 381 -15.89 8.89 29.15
CA GLY A 381 -15.15 10.04 28.66
C GLY A 381 -15.88 10.89 27.61
N HIS A 382 -17.09 10.50 27.22
CA HIS A 382 -17.92 11.29 26.31
C HIS A 382 -18.74 12.35 27.04
N GLU A 383 -18.73 13.57 26.48
CA GLU A 383 -19.81 14.53 26.75
C GLU A 383 -21.13 13.99 26.21
N ARG A 384 -22.21 14.22 26.94
CA ARG A 384 -23.54 13.77 26.52
C ARG A 384 -23.92 14.42 25.20
N LEU A 385 -24.14 13.60 24.19
CA LEU A 385 -24.54 14.04 22.86
C LEU A 385 -25.92 14.68 22.91
N THR A 386 -26.03 15.93 22.44
CA THR A 386 -27.30 16.66 22.35
C THR A 386 -28.00 16.45 21.01
N ASP A 387 -27.21 16.21 19.96
CA ASP A 387 -27.72 15.95 18.62
C ASP A 387 -28.11 14.48 18.45
N PRO A 388 -29.02 14.14 17.52
CA PRO A 388 -29.29 12.76 17.18
C PRO A 388 -28.04 12.04 16.68
N ALA A 389 -27.83 10.80 17.13
CA ALA A 389 -26.80 9.94 16.56
C ALA A 389 -27.12 9.66 15.06
N PRO A 390 -26.10 9.60 14.18
CA PRO A 390 -26.31 9.36 12.76
C PRO A 390 -26.83 7.94 12.51
N LYS A 391 -27.56 7.77 11.41
CA LYS A 391 -27.86 6.43 10.89
C LYS A 391 -26.55 5.75 10.45
N VAL A 392 -26.32 4.52 10.92
CA VAL A 392 -25.10 3.77 10.59
C VAL A 392 -25.40 2.69 9.55
N TYR A 393 -24.85 2.88 8.35
CA TYR A 393 -24.76 1.90 7.28
C TYR A 393 -23.36 1.26 7.30
N HIS A 394 -23.25 0.05 6.78
CA HIS A 394 -21.98 -0.68 6.77
C HIS A 394 -21.90 -1.61 5.57
N GLY A 395 -20.69 -1.80 5.04
CA GLY A 395 -20.51 -2.67 3.89
C GLY A 395 -19.17 -3.37 3.82
N ALA A 396 -19.21 -4.60 3.31
CA ALA A 396 -18.03 -5.37 2.97
C ALA A 396 -17.42 -4.81 1.68
N ALA A 397 -16.18 -4.34 1.77
CA ALA A 397 -15.49 -3.65 0.69
C ALA A 397 -14.04 -4.12 0.57
N GLY A 398 -13.60 -4.44 -0.66
CA GLY A 398 -12.19 -4.68 -0.95
C GLY A 398 -11.55 -5.95 -0.39
N LEU A 399 -12.36 -6.92 0.07
CA LEU A 399 -11.90 -8.23 0.52
C LEU A 399 -11.17 -8.97 -0.62
N GLY A 400 -10.01 -9.57 -0.30
CA GLY A 400 -9.17 -10.25 -1.28
C GLY A 400 -8.53 -9.32 -2.32
N SER A 401 -8.17 -8.09 -1.93
CA SER A 401 -7.77 -6.98 -2.81
C SER A 401 -8.71 -6.76 -4.00
N ARG A 402 -10.01 -6.99 -3.81
CA ARG A 402 -10.99 -6.46 -4.76
C ARG A 402 -10.87 -4.94 -4.78
N ASP A 403 -10.95 -4.34 -5.96
CA ASP A 403 -10.89 -2.88 -6.07
C ASP A 403 -12.07 -2.22 -5.35
N VAL A 404 -11.77 -1.17 -4.59
CA VAL A 404 -12.74 -0.19 -4.10
C VAL A 404 -12.48 1.09 -4.87
N ARG A 405 -13.36 1.40 -5.82
CA ARG A 405 -13.18 2.50 -6.78
C ARG A 405 -13.95 3.74 -6.35
N PRO A 406 -13.68 4.92 -6.94
CA PRO A 406 -14.50 6.11 -6.72
C PRO A 406 -16.00 5.85 -6.90
N GLY A 407 -16.38 5.08 -7.90
CA GLY A 407 -17.79 4.71 -8.13
C GLY A 407 -18.42 3.88 -7.00
N ASP A 408 -17.65 3.04 -6.31
CA ASP A 408 -18.13 2.27 -5.15
C ASP A 408 -18.39 3.18 -3.94
N VAL A 409 -17.48 4.15 -3.71
CA VAL A 409 -17.64 5.19 -2.69
C VAL A 409 -18.87 6.04 -3.00
N ILE A 410 -19.02 6.54 -4.24
CA ILE A 410 -20.18 7.34 -4.66
C ILE A 410 -21.49 6.55 -4.47
N ALA A 411 -21.49 5.25 -4.80
CA ALA A 411 -22.66 4.39 -4.60
C ALA A 411 -23.06 4.30 -3.11
N ALA A 412 -22.09 4.26 -2.19
CA ALA A 412 -22.35 4.28 -0.76
C ALA A 412 -22.95 5.62 -0.28
N PHE A 413 -22.49 6.76 -0.80
CA PHE A 413 -23.13 8.05 -0.52
C PHE A 413 -24.57 8.11 -1.01
N HIS A 414 -24.83 7.62 -2.24
CA HIS A 414 -26.19 7.48 -2.73
C HIS A 414 -27.04 6.56 -1.87
N ASN A 415 -26.47 5.47 -1.33
CA ASN A 415 -27.18 4.56 -0.43
C ASN A 415 -27.65 5.29 0.84
N MET A 416 -26.79 6.10 1.46
CA MET A 416 -27.15 6.90 2.63
C MET A 416 -28.24 7.93 2.32
N MET A 417 -28.10 8.66 1.21
CA MET A 417 -29.05 9.71 0.81
C MET A 417 -30.44 9.17 0.49
N MET A 418 -30.53 7.94 0.01
CA MET A 418 -31.79 7.30 -0.40
C MET A 418 -32.40 6.41 0.68
N ASP A 419 -31.82 6.38 1.89
CA ASP A 419 -32.21 5.47 2.98
C ASP A 419 -32.24 4.00 2.52
N GLY A 420 -31.19 3.58 1.82
CA GLY A 420 -31.06 2.24 1.25
C GLY A 420 -30.79 1.15 2.29
N PRO A 421 -30.38 -0.07 1.87
CA PRO A 421 -30.06 -1.15 2.80
C PRO A 421 -28.93 -0.77 3.79
N HIS A 422 -29.12 -1.15 5.06
CA HIS A 422 -28.15 -0.89 6.13
C HIS A 422 -26.84 -1.67 5.94
N PHE A 423 -26.94 -2.92 5.46
CA PHE A 423 -25.81 -3.74 5.05
C PHE A 423 -25.77 -3.86 3.52
N PHE A 424 -24.59 -3.77 2.94
CA PHE A 424 -24.38 -3.97 1.52
C PHE A 424 -22.95 -4.48 1.22
N SER A 425 -22.69 -4.81 -0.03
CA SER A 425 -21.33 -5.05 -0.53
C SER A 425 -21.02 -4.13 -1.72
N VAL A 426 -19.76 -3.98 -2.07
CA VAL A 426 -19.32 -3.18 -3.24
C VAL A 426 -18.34 -3.96 -4.11
N GLY A 427 -18.19 -3.55 -5.37
CA GLY A 427 -17.22 -4.14 -6.30
C GLY A 427 -17.53 -5.57 -6.79
N ILE A 428 -18.65 -6.19 -6.42
CA ILE A 428 -19.03 -7.55 -6.83
C ILE A 428 -20.43 -7.61 -7.46
N ASP A 429 -20.72 -8.68 -8.19
CA ASP A 429 -22.08 -8.99 -8.66
C ASP A 429 -22.77 -9.88 -7.63
N HIS A 430 -23.58 -9.28 -6.77
CA HIS A 430 -24.32 -9.96 -5.71
C HIS A 430 -25.60 -9.20 -5.37
N LYS A 431 -26.60 -9.88 -4.80
CA LYS A 431 -27.88 -9.25 -4.42
C LYS A 431 -27.72 -8.10 -3.42
N SER A 432 -26.73 -8.17 -2.53
CA SER A 432 -26.41 -7.10 -1.58
C SER A 432 -25.54 -5.99 -2.17
N ALA A 433 -25.09 -6.12 -3.42
CA ALA A 433 -24.12 -5.20 -3.99
C ALA A 433 -24.78 -3.88 -4.37
N LEU A 434 -24.15 -2.76 -4.01
CA LEU A 434 -24.58 -1.46 -4.51
C LEU A 434 -24.20 -1.32 -5.99
N VAL A 435 -25.13 -0.77 -6.78
CA VAL A 435 -24.90 -0.56 -8.21
C VAL A 435 -24.10 0.72 -8.42
N ARG A 436 -22.92 0.57 -9.05
CA ARG A 436 -22.14 1.72 -9.54
C ARG A 436 -22.84 2.36 -10.73
N LYS A 437 -23.33 3.58 -10.55
CA LYS A 437 -23.96 4.39 -11.63
C LYS A 437 -22.94 5.26 -12.36
N GLU A 438 -21.90 5.68 -11.67
CA GLU A 438 -20.80 6.45 -12.23
C GLU A 438 -19.47 5.98 -11.62
N ASP A 439 -18.37 6.21 -12.32
CA ASP A 439 -17.01 5.93 -11.83
C ASP A 439 -16.04 6.95 -12.47
N PRO A 440 -15.86 8.14 -11.86
CA PRO A 440 -15.02 9.18 -12.41
C PRO A 440 -13.53 8.80 -12.37
N ASP A 441 -12.76 9.33 -13.32
CA ASP A 441 -11.30 9.23 -13.28
C ASP A 441 -10.76 10.35 -12.38
N LEU A 442 -10.30 9.97 -11.19
CA LEU A 442 -9.83 10.88 -10.15
C LEU A 442 -8.30 10.86 -10.00
N ARG A 443 -7.58 10.42 -11.04
CA ARG A 443 -6.11 10.57 -11.07
C ARG A 443 -5.74 12.06 -11.02
N PRO A 444 -4.54 12.40 -10.48
CA PRO A 444 -4.05 13.77 -10.52
C PRO A 444 -4.10 14.38 -11.92
N ARG A 445 -4.38 15.67 -12.00
CA ARG A 445 -4.48 16.39 -13.26
C ARG A 445 -3.15 16.31 -14.03
N GLY A 446 -3.23 15.98 -15.32
CA GLY A 446 -2.04 15.78 -16.15
C GLY A 446 -1.30 14.46 -15.87
N GLY A 447 -1.83 13.63 -14.94
CA GLY A 447 -1.30 12.32 -14.65
C GLY A 447 -1.28 11.41 -15.87
N PHE A 448 -0.21 10.65 -15.98
CA PHE A 448 0.01 9.65 -17.02
C PHE A 448 -0.07 8.27 -16.41
N SER A 449 -0.78 7.36 -17.06
CA SER A 449 -0.87 5.98 -16.65
C SER A 449 -0.45 5.02 -17.76
N MET A 450 0.25 3.98 -17.32
CA MET A 450 0.70 2.88 -18.14
C MET A 450 0.13 1.58 -17.58
N ARG A 451 -0.36 0.72 -18.48
CA ARG A 451 -0.66 -0.69 -18.17
C ARG A 451 0.22 -1.58 -19.02
N GLY A 452 0.87 -2.55 -18.40
CA GLY A 452 1.61 -3.57 -19.11
C GLY A 452 0.96 -4.93 -19.03
N HIS A 453 0.96 -5.66 -20.15
CA HIS A 453 0.62 -7.07 -20.27
C HIS A 453 1.90 -7.85 -20.55
N SER A 454 2.22 -8.79 -19.65
CA SER A 454 3.43 -9.60 -19.72
C SER A 454 3.17 -11.02 -19.24
N VAL A 455 4.23 -11.81 -19.13
CA VAL A 455 4.22 -13.19 -18.66
C VAL A 455 5.16 -13.32 -17.46
N GLY A 456 4.74 -14.08 -16.45
CA GLY A 456 5.56 -14.37 -15.29
C GLY A 456 6.93 -14.96 -15.69
N GLY A 457 8.02 -14.28 -15.33
CA GLY A 457 9.39 -14.65 -15.71
C GLY A 457 10.08 -13.70 -16.70
N PHE A 458 9.35 -12.77 -17.33
CA PHE A 458 9.90 -11.83 -18.32
C PHE A 458 10.55 -10.57 -17.69
N GLY A 459 10.60 -10.48 -16.36
CA GLY A 459 11.21 -9.34 -15.66
C GLY A 459 10.40 -8.05 -15.65
N SER A 460 9.15 -8.06 -16.14
CA SER A 460 8.35 -6.83 -16.31
C SER A 460 7.92 -6.15 -15.01
N VAL A 461 7.69 -6.89 -13.92
CA VAL A 461 7.39 -6.30 -12.60
C VAL A 461 8.59 -5.49 -12.09
N THR A 462 9.80 -6.07 -12.15
CA THR A 462 11.04 -5.36 -11.79
C THR A 462 11.28 -4.16 -12.69
N THR A 463 11.05 -4.32 -14.00
CA THR A 463 11.12 -3.21 -14.95
C THR A 463 10.17 -2.07 -14.57
N ASN A 464 8.92 -2.38 -14.20
CA ASN A 464 7.96 -1.37 -13.79
C ASN A 464 8.42 -0.61 -12.54
N LYS A 465 9.01 -1.31 -11.56
CA LYS A 465 9.64 -0.67 -10.39
C LYS A 465 10.80 0.25 -10.78
N ILE A 466 11.62 -0.15 -11.75
CA ILE A 466 12.73 0.67 -12.27
C ILE A 466 12.19 1.92 -12.99
N ILE A 467 11.17 1.77 -13.84
CA ILE A 467 10.51 2.90 -14.52
C ILE A 467 9.94 3.87 -13.48
N ALA A 468 9.25 3.38 -12.45
CA ALA A 468 8.75 4.19 -11.35
C ALA A 468 9.89 4.92 -10.62
N THR A 469 10.99 4.23 -10.34
CA THR A 469 12.18 4.83 -9.70
C THR A 469 12.81 5.92 -10.55
N ILE A 470 12.85 5.76 -11.87
CA ILE A 470 13.36 6.77 -12.78
C ILE A 470 12.40 7.97 -12.82
N ALA A 471 11.09 7.72 -12.94
CA ALA A 471 10.10 8.79 -12.93
C ALA A 471 10.13 9.60 -11.62
N GLY A 472 10.30 8.95 -10.47
CA GLY A 472 10.45 9.63 -9.19
C GLY A 472 11.79 10.35 -9.04
N ASN A 473 12.90 9.63 -9.10
CA ASN A 473 14.20 10.14 -8.71
C ASN A 473 14.90 10.97 -9.80
N VAL A 474 14.57 10.76 -11.07
CA VAL A 474 15.19 11.47 -12.20
C VAL A 474 14.30 12.60 -12.68
N PHE A 475 12.98 12.38 -12.79
CA PHE A 475 12.04 13.39 -13.30
C PHE A 475 11.29 14.15 -12.20
N GLY A 476 11.51 13.82 -10.92
CA GLY A 476 10.92 14.55 -9.80
C GLY A 476 9.40 14.46 -9.71
N LYS A 477 8.83 13.39 -10.27
CA LYS A 477 7.38 13.11 -10.31
C LYS A 477 6.95 12.25 -9.12
N ASP A 478 5.67 12.31 -8.77
CA ASP A 478 5.07 11.32 -7.90
C ASP A 478 4.69 10.09 -8.71
N VAL A 479 4.96 8.92 -8.15
CA VAL A 479 4.72 7.64 -8.81
C VAL A 479 3.92 6.72 -7.93
N GLN A 480 3.11 5.89 -8.59
CA GLN A 480 2.47 4.73 -7.98
C GLN A 480 2.57 3.58 -8.96
N ALA A 481 3.20 2.47 -8.57
CA ALA A 481 3.42 1.33 -9.43
C ALA A 481 3.15 0.02 -8.69
N TYR A 482 2.24 -0.79 -9.21
CA TYR A 482 1.85 -2.04 -8.58
C TYR A 482 1.61 -3.14 -9.63
N PRO A 483 1.99 -4.38 -9.33
CA PRO A 483 1.69 -5.52 -10.17
C PRO A 483 0.35 -6.15 -9.81
N LYS A 484 -0.26 -6.85 -10.77
CA LYS A 484 -1.41 -7.73 -10.59
C LYS A 484 -1.08 -9.10 -11.18
N TYR A 485 -0.80 -10.06 -10.30
CA TYR A 485 -0.55 -11.46 -10.65
C TYR A 485 -1.36 -12.39 -9.76
N GLY A 486 -1.67 -13.57 -10.29
CA GLY A 486 -2.29 -14.67 -9.55
C GLY A 486 -1.28 -15.44 -8.70
N SER A 487 -1.69 -16.60 -8.19
CA SER A 487 -0.86 -17.47 -7.34
C SER A 487 0.34 -18.11 -8.06
N GLU A 488 0.39 -18.05 -9.38
CA GLU A 488 1.32 -18.80 -10.21
C GLU A 488 2.66 -18.09 -10.39
N LYS A 489 3.75 -18.82 -10.12
CA LYS A 489 5.10 -18.24 -10.06
C LYS A 489 5.71 -17.87 -11.43
N LYS A 490 5.34 -18.56 -12.53
CA LYS A 490 5.88 -18.34 -13.89
C LYS A 490 4.89 -18.78 -14.98
N GLY A 491 5.03 -18.21 -16.16
CA GLY A 491 4.38 -18.69 -17.39
C GLY A 491 2.93 -18.24 -17.62
N LEU A 492 2.27 -17.65 -16.61
CA LEU A 492 0.93 -17.07 -16.78
C LEU A 492 0.96 -15.56 -17.08
N PRO A 493 -0.09 -15.04 -17.73
CA PRO A 493 -0.26 -13.60 -17.93
C PRO A 493 -0.20 -12.83 -16.62
N THR A 494 0.53 -11.71 -16.65
CA THR A 494 0.68 -10.78 -15.54
C THR A 494 0.39 -9.38 -16.05
N THR A 495 -0.41 -8.63 -15.30
CA THR A 495 -0.64 -7.21 -15.58
C THR A 495 0.15 -6.38 -14.58
N TYR A 496 0.65 -5.23 -15.00
CA TYR A 496 1.24 -4.25 -14.08
C TYR A 496 0.79 -2.85 -14.46
N TYR A 497 0.79 -1.97 -13.46
CA TYR A 497 0.24 -0.64 -13.54
C TYR A 497 1.28 0.37 -13.06
N LEU A 498 1.32 1.53 -13.69
CA LEU A 498 2.11 2.68 -13.28
C LEU A 498 1.26 3.91 -13.49
N THR A 499 1.26 4.81 -12.52
CA THR A 499 0.80 6.18 -12.65
C THR A 499 1.96 7.10 -12.29
N VAL A 500 2.14 8.16 -13.08
CA VAL A 500 3.14 9.21 -12.89
C VAL A 500 2.40 10.53 -12.92
N ALA A 501 2.62 11.38 -11.91
CA ALA A 501 1.92 12.65 -11.75
C ALA A 501 2.82 13.73 -11.14
N ASP A 502 2.37 14.98 -11.19
CA ASP A 502 3.04 16.11 -10.53
C ASP A 502 2.65 16.27 -9.04
N SER A 503 1.64 15.53 -8.59
CA SER A 503 1.17 15.49 -7.21
C SER A 503 0.75 14.08 -6.79
N HIS A 504 0.57 13.91 -5.48
CA HIS A 504 0.36 12.59 -4.85
C HIS A 504 -0.82 11.82 -5.47
N ILE A 505 -0.62 10.52 -5.65
CA ILE A 505 -1.58 9.64 -6.32
C ILE A 505 -2.41 8.90 -5.27
N TYR A 506 -3.61 9.39 -5.01
CA TYR A 506 -4.50 8.86 -3.97
C TYR A 506 -5.27 7.59 -4.37
N THR A 507 -5.36 7.25 -5.66
CA THR A 507 -6.25 6.19 -6.15
C THR A 507 -5.61 4.80 -6.09
N HIS A 508 -6.02 3.97 -5.12
CA HIS A 508 -5.57 2.57 -4.97
C HIS A 508 -6.55 1.59 -5.62
N SER A 509 -6.58 1.53 -6.95
CA SER A 509 -7.41 0.59 -7.72
C SER A 509 -6.89 0.44 -9.15
N GLU A 510 -7.33 -0.60 -9.87
CA GLU A 510 -6.93 -0.80 -11.27
C GLU A 510 -7.25 0.40 -12.17
N LEU A 511 -6.37 0.66 -13.11
CA LEU A 511 -6.54 1.75 -14.07
C LEU A 511 -7.59 1.39 -15.13
N GLU A 512 -8.69 2.15 -15.16
CA GLU A 512 -9.68 2.06 -16.23
C GLU A 512 -9.37 2.95 -17.43
N LYS A 513 -8.52 3.97 -17.23
CA LYS A 513 -8.02 4.84 -18.29
C LYS A 513 -6.51 4.80 -18.29
N VAL A 514 -5.93 4.54 -19.45
CA VAL A 514 -4.48 4.46 -19.63
C VAL A 514 -4.05 5.16 -20.92
N GLU A 515 -2.91 5.83 -20.85
CA GLU A 515 -2.30 6.57 -21.95
C GLU A 515 -1.33 5.68 -22.74
N LEU A 516 -0.67 4.74 -22.07
CA LEU A 516 0.26 3.78 -22.68
C LEU A 516 -0.07 2.34 -22.31
N LEU A 517 -0.22 1.49 -23.32
CA LEU A 517 -0.33 0.05 -23.17
C LEU A 517 0.97 -0.62 -23.62
N CYS A 518 1.63 -1.34 -22.72
CA CYS A 518 2.84 -2.10 -23.02
C CYS A 518 2.49 -3.58 -23.17
N VAL A 519 2.92 -4.20 -24.26
CA VAL A 519 2.62 -5.60 -24.57
C VAL A 519 3.93 -6.35 -24.77
N ASN A 520 4.42 -6.95 -23.70
CA ASN A 520 5.66 -7.73 -23.72
C ASN A 520 5.49 -9.08 -24.43
N ASP A 521 4.28 -9.67 -24.36
CA ASP A 521 3.91 -10.86 -25.11
C ASP A 521 2.77 -10.54 -26.10
N PRO A 522 3.01 -10.62 -27.43
CA PRO A 522 2.02 -10.27 -28.43
C PRO A 522 0.76 -11.15 -28.38
N THR A 523 0.79 -12.32 -27.71
CA THR A 523 -0.41 -13.15 -27.54
C THR A 523 -1.51 -12.41 -26.76
N ALA A 524 -1.17 -11.44 -25.91
CA ALA A 524 -2.16 -10.60 -25.25
C ALA A 524 -3.05 -9.86 -26.26
N MET A 525 -2.53 -9.51 -27.45
CA MET A 525 -3.32 -8.85 -28.50
C MET A 525 -4.36 -9.76 -29.16
N LEU A 526 -4.41 -11.07 -28.82
CA LEU A 526 -5.49 -11.96 -29.26
C LEU A 526 -6.81 -11.65 -28.54
N SER A 527 -6.76 -11.07 -27.34
CA SER A 527 -7.95 -10.64 -26.62
C SER A 527 -8.36 -9.23 -27.02
N PRO A 528 -9.66 -8.98 -27.29
CA PRO A 528 -10.16 -7.62 -27.50
C PRO A 528 -10.13 -6.78 -26.21
N LEU A 529 -10.07 -7.43 -25.04
CA LEU A 529 -10.03 -6.76 -23.74
C LEU A 529 -8.68 -6.09 -23.46
N THR A 530 -7.63 -6.44 -24.21
CA THR A 530 -6.28 -5.91 -24.03
C THR A 530 -6.20 -4.41 -24.29
N LEU A 531 -7.03 -3.87 -25.18
CA LEU A 531 -7.14 -2.43 -25.46
C LEU A 531 -8.20 -1.72 -24.59
N LYS A 532 -8.90 -2.44 -23.70
CA LYS A 532 -9.93 -1.85 -22.83
C LYS A 532 -9.32 -0.74 -21.97
N GLY A 533 -9.94 0.43 -21.98
CA GLY A 533 -9.48 1.58 -21.18
C GLY A 533 -8.38 2.43 -21.82
N LEU A 534 -7.81 2.02 -22.96
CA LEU A 534 -6.87 2.87 -23.68
C LEU A 534 -7.59 4.13 -24.19
N VAL A 535 -7.06 5.31 -23.86
CA VAL A 535 -7.66 6.60 -24.21
C VAL A 535 -7.50 6.91 -25.72
N PRO A 536 -8.42 7.69 -26.32
CA PRO A 536 -8.22 8.18 -27.69
C PRO A 536 -6.89 8.91 -27.85
N GLY A 537 -6.14 8.62 -28.93
CA GLY A 537 -4.79 9.15 -29.16
C GLY A 537 -3.68 8.53 -28.29
N GLY A 538 -4.02 7.59 -27.41
CA GLY A 538 -3.08 6.81 -26.62
C GLY A 538 -2.13 5.97 -27.47
N ALA A 539 -1.19 5.29 -26.81
CA ALA A 539 -0.16 4.51 -27.48
C ALA A 539 -0.16 3.04 -27.05
N VAL A 540 0.19 2.15 -27.98
CA VAL A 540 0.58 0.76 -27.70
C VAL A 540 2.06 0.63 -28.01
N PHE A 541 2.84 0.05 -27.10
CA PHE A 541 4.20 -0.41 -27.37
C PHE A 541 4.26 -1.93 -27.24
N MET A 542 4.62 -2.64 -28.30
CA MET A 542 4.53 -4.11 -28.32
C MET A 542 5.78 -4.83 -28.84
N GLN A 543 5.98 -6.05 -28.35
CA GLN A 543 7.00 -6.96 -28.87
C GLN A 543 6.64 -7.40 -30.28
N SER A 544 7.58 -7.28 -31.22
CA SER A 544 7.42 -7.83 -32.57
C SER A 544 8.78 -8.21 -33.18
N PRO A 545 8.94 -9.42 -33.74
CA PRO A 545 10.17 -9.82 -34.45
C PRO A 545 10.24 -9.31 -35.89
N TYR A 546 9.20 -8.65 -36.41
CA TYR A 546 9.14 -8.22 -37.81
C TYR A 546 9.68 -6.80 -37.98
N ALA A 547 10.50 -6.60 -39.00
CA ALA A 547 11.08 -5.30 -39.31
C ALA A 547 10.10 -4.39 -40.09
N ASP A 548 9.29 -4.98 -40.98
CA ASP A 548 8.31 -4.27 -41.81
C ASP A 548 7.03 -3.94 -41.01
N PRO A 549 6.64 -2.65 -40.92
CA PRO A 549 5.38 -2.25 -40.27
C PRO A 549 4.13 -2.95 -40.82
N ALA A 550 4.08 -3.27 -42.12
CA ALA A 550 2.95 -3.93 -42.74
C ALA A 550 2.77 -5.37 -42.20
N ASP A 551 3.89 -6.06 -41.96
CA ASP A 551 3.88 -7.39 -41.35
C ASP A 551 3.38 -7.37 -39.90
N VAL A 552 3.80 -6.37 -39.12
CA VAL A 552 3.31 -6.19 -37.75
C VAL A 552 1.80 -5.94 -37.76
N TRP A 553 1.37 -5.00 -38.61
CA TRP A 553 -0.04 -4.65 -38.74
C TRP A 553 -0.90 -5.84 -39.17
N ALA A 554 -0.45 -6.63 -40.15
CA ALA A 554 -1.18 -7.80 -40.66
C ALA A 554 -1.58 -8.77 -39.53
N ARG A 555 -0.74 -8.92 -38.52
CA ARG A 555 -0.90 -9.88 -37.40
C ARG A 555 -1.75 -9.36 -36.24
N ILE A 556 -2.05 -8.06 -36.17
CA ILE A 556 -2.99 -7.54 -35.18
C ILE A 556 -4.40 -8.05 -35.52
N PRO A 557 -5.13 -8.65 -34.55
CA PRO A 557 -6.46 -9.18 -34.81
C PRO A 557 -7.47 -8.11 -35.25
N PRO A 558 -8.49 -8.47 -36.06
CA PRO A 558 -9.45 -7.51 -36.61
C PRO A 558 -10.15 -6.62 -35.58
N ALA A 559 -10.57 -7.18 -34.43
CA ALA A 559 -11.22 -6.42 -33.36
C ALA A 559 -10.31 -5.32 -32.77
N ASN A 560 -9.02 -5.63 -32.60
CA ASN A 560 -8.03 -4.68 -32.10
C ASN A 560 -7.66 -3.65 -33.17
N LYS A 561 -7.58 -4.03 -34.46
CA LYS A 561 -7.43 -3.08 -35.57
C LYS A 561 -8.56 -2.06 -35.61
N HIS A 562 -9.81 -2.51 -35.43
CA HIS A 562 -10.97 -1.62 -35.37
C HIS A 562 -10.83 -0.59 -34.24
N THR A 563 -10.51 -1.05 -33.03
CA THR A 563 -10.32 -0.18 -31.86
C THR A 563 -9.16 0.80 -32.06
N ILE A 564 -8.03 0.34 -32.62
CA ILE A 564 -6.86 1.20 -32.92
C ILE A 564 -7.24 2.32 -33.88
N ARG A 565 -7.97 2.00 -34.96
CA ARG A 565 -8.43 2.98 -35.95
C ARG A 565 -9.44 3.96 -35.36
N GLU A 566 -10.46 3.45 -34.67
CA GLU A 566 -11.53 4.24 -34.06
C GLU A 566 -10.97 5.26 -33.07
N LYS A 567 -10.10 4.81 -32.16
CA LYS A 567 -9.51 5.65 -31.12
C LYS A 567 -8.25 6.40 -31.58
N LYS A 568 -7.82 6.24 -32.84
CA LYS A 568 -6.58 6.83 -33.39
C LYS A 568 -5.36 6.52 -32.53
N ILE A 569 -5.23 5.25 -32.13
CA ILE A 569 -4.14 4.78 -31.29
C ILE A 569 -2.84 4.73 -32.11
N ARG A 570 -1.75 5.20 -31.51
CA ARG A 570 -0.41 5.09 -32.09
C ARG A 570 0.19 3.74 -31.72
N VAL A 571 0.72 3.01 -32.68
CA VAL A 571 1.27 1.66 -32.45
C VAL A 571 2.76 1.68 -32.68
N TYR A 572 3.50 1.45 -31.60
CA TYR A 572 4.95 1.33 -31.56
C TYR A 572 5.34 -0.13 -31.35
N TYR A 573 6.46 -0.54 -31.94
CA TYR A 573 6.97 -1.89 -31.79
C TYR A 573 8.50 -1.94 -31.81
N CYS A 574 9.03 -2.99 -31.20
CA CYS A 574 10.45 -3.30 -31.18
C CYS A 574 10.65 -4.81 -30.98
N ASP A 575 11.76 -5.37 -31.47
CA ASP A 575 12.14 -6.75 -31.17
C ASP A 575 12.94 -6.84 -29.86
N MET A 576 12.23 -6.68 -28.74
CA MET A 576 12.76 -6.77 -27.38
C MET A 576 13.43 -8.12 -27.12
N VAL A 577 12.89 -9.22 -27.65
CA VAL A 577 13.45 -10.57 -27.50
C VAL A 577 14.83 -10.66 -28.15
N ARG A 578 14.97 -10.18 -29.39
CA ARG A 578 16.26 -10.20 -30.08
C ARG A 578 17.28 -9.29 -29.40
N ILE A 579 16.89 -8.05 -29.06
CA ILE A 579 17.79 -7.10 -28.37
C ILE A 579 18.29 -7.71 -27.06
N ALA A 580 17.39 -8.25 -26.23
CA ALA A 580 17.76 -8.86 -24.96
C ALA A 580 18.70 -10.08 -25.15
N ARG A 581 18.49 -10.90 -26.18
CA ARG A 581 19.37 -12.05 -26.48
C ARG A 581 20.75 -11.66 -26.97
N GLU A 582 20.84 -10.60 -27.77
CA GLU A 582 22.11 -10.12 -28.33
C GLU A 582 22.98 -9.43 -27.27
N GLU A 583 22.37 -8.71 -26.32
CA GLU A 583 23.10 -7.94 -25.31
C GLU A 583 23.34 -8.69 -23.99
N ALA A 584 22.45 -9.59 -23.59
CA ALA A 584 22.59 -10.27 -22.31
C ALA A 584 23.67 -11.36 -22.35
N ASN A 585 24.73 -11.18 -21.56
CA ASN A 585 25.80 -12.16 -21.44
C ASN A 585 25.41 -13.40 -20.62
N GLU A 586 24.40 -13.29 -19.74
CA GLU A 586 23.91 -14.41 -18.91
C GLU A 586 22.62 -15.00 -19.51
N ALA A 587 22.55 -16.33 -19.59
CA ALA A 587 21.42 -17.02 -20.22
C ALA A 587 20.07 -16.78 -19.52
N ASP A 588 20.05 -16.62 -18.19
CA ASP A 588 18.83 -16.31 -17.43
C ASP A 588 18.34 -14.87 -17.67
N LEU A 589 19.23 -13.98 -18.10
CA LEU A 589 18.94 -12.58 -18.37
C LEU A 589 18.38 -12.34 -19.78
N GLN A 590 18.72 -13.17 -20.77
CA GLN A 590 18.23 -13.05 -22.14
C GLN A 590 16.69 -12.95 -22.24
N MET A 591 15.97 -13.59 -21.31
CA MET A 591 14.52 -13.53 -21.24
C MET A 591 14.01 -12.36 -20.38
N ARG A 592 14.73 -12.01 -19.29
CA ARG A 592 14.32 -10.98 -18.34
C ARG A 592 14.61 -9.56 -18.82
N MET A 593 15.64 -9.37 -19.64
CA MET A 593 16.05 -8.06 -20.13
C MET A 593 15.14 -7.49 -21.22
N GLN A 594 14.17 -8.27 -21.70
CA GLN A 594 13.12 -7.77 -22.60
C GLN A 594 12.32 -6.63 -21.97
N GLY A 595 12.06 -6.70 -20.66
CA GLY A 595 11.44 -5.60 -19.93
C GLY A 595 12.28 -4.33 -19.95
N ILE A 596 13.61 -4.44 -19.91
CA ILE A 596 14.51 -3.29 -19.90
C ILE A 596 14.52 -2.56 -21.25
N VAL A 597 14.26 -3.26 -22.36
CA VAL A 597 14.04 -2.62 -23.67
C VAL A 597 12.82 -1.68 -23.64
N LEU A 598 11.75 -2.07 -22.94
CA LEU A 598 10.58 -1.21 -22.74
C LEU A 598 10.93 0.10 -22.02
N LEU A 599 11.90 0.10 -21.10
CA LEU A 599 12.33 1.34 -20.45
C LEU A 599 12.91 2.35 -21.47
N GLY A 600 13.67 1.89 -22.46
CA GLY A 600 14.14 2.73 -23.56
C GLY A 600 12.99 3.35 -24.38
N ALA A 601 11.97 2.54 -24.69
CA ALA A 601 10.77 3.02 -25.34
C ALA A 601 9.98 4.00 -24.47
N PHE A 602 9.86 3.75 -23.17
CA PHE A 602 9.22 4.66 -22.22
C PHE A 602 9.90 6.04 -22.21
N LEU A 603 11.24 6.08 -22.16
CA LEU A 603 12.00 7.34 -22.21
C LEU A 603 11.79 8.10 -23.53
N LYS A 604 11.60 7.39 -24.65
CA LYS A 604 11.30 8.00 -25.96
C LYS A 604 9.86 8.53 -26.07
N LEU A 605 8.91 7.75 -25.55
CA LEU A 605 7.48 7.98 -25.75
C LEU A 605 6.89 8.97 -24.74
N THR A 606 7.53 9.15 -23.59
CA THR A 606 7.08 10.08 -22.55
C THR A 606 7.78 11.44 -22.66
N PRO A 607 7.10 12.54 -22.28
CA PRO A 607 7.63 13.88 -22.48
C PRO A 607 8.59 14.32 -21.35
N TYR A 608 8.75 13.55 -20.27
CA TYR A 608 9.37 14.02 -19.02
C TYR A 608 10.80 14.56 -19.16
N ALA A 609 11.65 13.90 -19.96
CA ALA A 609 13.01 14.38 -20.20
C ALA A 609 13.02 15.74 -20.92
N ARG A 610 12.09 15.96 -21.86
CA ARG A 610 11.94 17.23 -22.58
C ARG A 610 11.33 18.32 -21.71
N GLU A 611 10.32 17.97 -20.92
CA GLU A 611 9.66 18.89 -19.99
C GLU A 611 10.60 19.33 -18.86
N GLY A 612 11.48 18.45 -18.39
CA GLY A 612 12.49 18.76 -17.39
C GLY A 612 13.75 19.43 -17.95
N GLU A 613 13.77 19.81 -19.22
CA GLU A 613 14.92 20.41 -19.93
C GLU A 613 16.24 19.64 -19.71
N MET A 614 16.15 18.31 -19.60
CA MET A 614 17.29 17.46 -19.29
C MET A 614 18.11 17.14 -20.54
N THR A 615 19.43 17.16 -20.40
CA THR A 615 20.34 16.62 -21.41
C THR A 615 20.30 15.09 -21.41
N ASP A 616 20.62 14.46 -22.56
CA ASP A 616 20.71 13.01 -22.66
C ASP A 616 21.67 12.40 -21.61
N ALA A 617 22.78 13.09 -21.33
CA ALA A 617 23.75 12.67 -20.32
C ALA A 617 23.18 12.66 -18.89
N GLN A 618 22.32 13.63 -18.54
CA GLN A 618 21.65 13.65 -17.23
C GLN A 618 20.64 12.51 -17.10
N VAL A 619 19.89 12.23 -18.16
CA VAL A 619 18.94 11.10 -18.19
C VAL A 619 19.70 9.78 -18.07
N GLU A 620 20.76 9.56 -18.85
CA GLU A 620 21.56 8.34 -18.80
C GLU A 620 22.19 8.11 -17.42
N ALA A 621 22.74 9.15 -16.79
CA ALA A 621 23.30 9.04 -15.43
C ALA A 621 22.22 8.68 -14.38
N GLY A 622 21.02 9.27 -14.50
CA GLY A 622 19.89 8.95 -13.63
C GLY A 622 19.40 7.51 -13.79
N VAL A 623 19.31 7.05 -15.04
CA VAL A 623 18.95 5.66 -15.39
C VAL A 623 19.98 4.68 -14.84
N GLU A 624 21.28 4.94 -15.03
CA GLU A 624 22.34 4.08 -14.51
C GLU A 624 22.29 3.98 -12.98
N LYS A 625 22.08 5.11 -12.29
CA LYS A 625 21.91 5.14 -10.83
C LYS A 625 20.73 4.27 -10.38
N ALA A 626 19.60 4.33 -11.09
CA ALA A 626 18.45 3.48 -10.80
C ALA A 626 18.76 2.00 -11.03
N LEU A 627 19.43 1.64 -12.14
CA LEU A 627 19.85 0.26 -12.40
C LEU A 627 20.80 -0.27 -11.32
N ARG A 628 21.73 0.56 -10.83
CA ARG A 628 22.66 0.18 -9.76
C ARG A 628 21.94 -0.17 -8.45
N LYS A 629 20.84 0.53 -8.12
CA LYS A 629 19.98 0.19 -6.96
C LYS A 629 19.48 -1.27 -7.04
N TYR A 630 19.02 -1.70 -8.22
CA TYR A 630 18.40 -3.02 -8.39
C TYR A 630 19.39 -4.14 -8.76
N PHE A 631 20.43 -3.83 -9.54
CA PHE A 631 21.31 -4.82 -10.15
C PHE A 631 22.79 -4.65 -9.79
N GLY A 632 23.16 -3.66 -8.98
CA GLY A 632 24.58 -3.39 -8.64
C GLY A 632 25.30 -4.61 -8.04
N LYS A 633 24.59 -5.44 -7.26
CA LYS A 633 25.13 -6.69 -6.70
C LYS A 633 25.41 -7.79 -7.74
N ARG A 634 24.86 -7.68 -8.96
CA ARG A 634 25.12 -8.62 -10.08
C ARG A 634 26.35 -8.22 -10.90
N GLY A 635 27.03 -7.13 -10.55
CA GLY A 635 28.28 -6.70 -11.18
C GLY A 635 28.12 -5.73 -12.36
N GLU A 636 29.23 -5.11 -12.74
CA GLU A 636 29.27 -4.02 -13.74
C GLU A 636 28.84 -4.46 -15.14
N GLN A 637 29.13 -5.71 -15.53
CA GLN A 637 28.74 -6.19 -16.86
C GLN A 637 27.23 -6.19 -17.03
N VAL A 638 26.49 -6.64 -16.01
CA VAL A 638 25.03 -6.63 -16.03
C VAL A 638 24.49 -5.20 -16.16
N ILE A 639 25.09 -4.22 -15.49
CA ILE A 639 24.70 -2.80 -15.63
C ILE A 639 24.91 -2.32 -17.07
N ARG A 640 26.07 -2.61 -17.67
CA ARG A 640 26.36 -2.24 -19.07
C ARG A 640 25.39 -2.87 -20.06
N ASP A 641 25.08 -4.16 -19.91
CA ASP A 641 24.15 -4.86 -20.79
C ASP A 641 22.74 -4.26 -20.69
N ASN A 642 22.31 -3.90 -19.49
CA ASN A 642 21.03 -3.20 -19.27
C ASN A 642 21.02 -1.83 -19.97
N MET A 643 22.08 -1.04 -19.81
CA MET A 643 22.20 0.27 -20.47
C MET A 643 22.13 0.16 -21.99
N LYS A 644 22.81 -0.85 -22.58
CA LYS A 644 22.71 -1.10 -24.02
C LYS A 644 21.30 -1.49 -24.46
N CYS A 645 20.61 -2.34 -23.70
CA CYS A 645 19.22 -2.69 -23.99
C CYS A 645 18.29 -1.46 -23.96
N ILE A 646 18.51 -0.52 -23.05
CA ILE A 646 17.74 0.73 -22.97
C ILE A 646 18.00 1.60 -24.20
N ASN A 647 19.28 1.81 -24.55
CA ASN A 647 19.64 2.62 -25.71
C ASN A 647 19.09 2.03 -27.00
N ARG A 648 19.24 0.71 -27.20
CA ARG A 648 18.65 0.01 -28.35
C ARG A 648 17.13 0.04 -28.33
N GLY A 649 16.50 -0.07 -27.18
CA GLY A 649 15.05 0.10 -27.04
C GLY A 649 14.58 1.48 -27.47
N ARG A 650 15.31 2.54 -27.12
CA ARG A 650 15.04 3.91 -27.59
C ARG A 650 15.23 4.03 -29.11
N ASP A 651 16.36 3.57 -29.62
CA ASP A 651 16.79 3.84 -31.00
C ASP A 651 16.04 2.96 -32.00
N GLU A 652 15.80 1.69 -31.67
CA GLU A 652 15.16 0.70 -32.55
C GLU A 652 13.62 0.67 -32.45
N THR A 653 13.00 1.43 -31.53
CA THR A 653 11.53 1.56 -31.49
C THR A 653 11.00 2.26 -32.72
N ARG A 654 10.11 1.59 -33.46
CA ARG A 654 9.44 2.06 -34.68
C ARG A 654 7.96 2.28 -34.46
N GLU A 655 7.37 3.20 -35.22
CA GLU A 655 5.92 3.42 -35.28
C GLU A 655 5.35 2.75 -36.53
N ILE A 656 4.18 2.11 -36.44
CA ILE A 656 3.43 1.67 -37.62
C ILE A 656 2.83 2.92 -38.26
N PRO A 657 3.18 3.27 -39.51
CA PRO A 657 2.70 4.49 -40.14
C PRO A 657 1.17 4.49 -40.31
N ALA A 658 0.56 5.67 -40.25
CA ALA A 658 -0.89 5.81 -40.39
C ALA A 658 -1.36 5.28 -41.75
N GLU A 659 -0.61 5.48 -42.82
CA GLU A 659 -0.90 4.96 -44.15
C GLU A 659 -1.03 3.42 -44.17
N VAL A 660 -0.24 2.69 -43.37
CA VAL A 660 -0.34 1.23 -43.25
C VAL A 660 -1.57 0.85 -42.44
N MET A 661 -1.86 1.58 -41.35
CA MET A 661 -3.01 1.30 -40.50
C MET A 661 -4.34 1.63 -41.19
N PHE A 662 -4.40 2.67 -42.02
CA PHE A 662 -5.62 3.19 -42.64
C PHE A 662 -5.73 2.90 -44.15
N ALA A 663 -4.79 2.15 -44.73
CA ALA A 663 -4.96 1.56 -46.07
C ALA A 663 -6.25 0.71 -46.10
N GLN A 664 -7.10 0.98 -47.10
CA GLN A 664 -8.37 0.29 -47.33
C GLN A 664 -8.14 -1.12 -47.88
#